data_AF-A0A843HCH7-F1
#
_entry.id   AF-A0A843HCH7-F1
#
_cell.length_a   1.000
_cell.length_b   1.000
_cell.length_c   1.000
_cell.angle_alpha   90.00
_cell.angle_beta   90.00
_cell.angle_gamma   90.00
#
_symmetry.space_group_name_H-M   'P 1'
#
loop_
_entity.id
_entity.type
_entity.pdbx_description
1 polymer ?
#
loop_
_entity_poly.entity_id
_entity_poly.type
_entity_poly.pdbx_seq_one_letter_code
_entity_poly.pdbx_strand_id
1 'polypeptide(L)'
;MYQSPFKEKEYKSADRPKITDLIIEKYVQYISRLNPNDDIEKIREFVKKEILSTIKIPNIDMKIQVKPGNFERKIIPLDTYVSKIIKNHIVSPSGSVFRLPEDKESFLRVTINGKKKERSKYKKLMLEYKEKGDVLQENIANYLQSSAKITNNSFAGAFNSTHNFLYSKSNFQSITAFTRESAKCGYTQIEMFLGANLYLPTVDSMITYILRVLEVSNLEEAQKVITKYDLKTPTVEHVKNMFLKCMYKYNFTIDLNQVNDIISSLSDIERSVIFYTGCLWNLLNLNETYFRSFFKKMFSVENISPYEGNDLKEKLKQDSDIRMMCLSINYQILGKDKDGKNLTLEESITENEMGYRTFIGIEDYLVSCLEEIKDIIEVFLKPDITFGKLQESQRMVRTNTPISDTDSALFSTQNIVEWYTGKASFSKDAFAINAFTVFCVVKSLEHKFARLSSNFGMSGKDIYEISMKNEYFMAGLIRSSEMKTYISLLVFQEGKVLPKPKLDIKGRLFRDSVISPLSNEKVRIMADMLLKEVLEHEKVDIHKYLSFVIDFESQIIRSLQNGEKTFFKSESIKEAHEYAGDANSTSYFYAYLWNEVFGERYEPIVLPNKCYVLPLINGGKRIWENDKWFTLIKEKEPKVYPKLLAFKGIAKGLEKEITRLCIPASIPEIPDILRPIISIRKVVYANCSPLYRILSCMGIDYTYKNQDNTEFSLISDLFGNSPLLT
;
A
#
# COMPACT_ATOMS: atom_id res chain seq x y z
N MET A 1 19.39 4.91 -27.05
CA MET A 1 18.58 4.81 -25.82
C MET A 1 17.76 3.54 -25.89
N TYR A 2 17.70 2.77 -24.80
CA TYR A 2 16.85 1.58 -24.71
C TYR A 2 15.37 1.94 -24.85
N GLN A 3 14.65 1.19 -25.69
CA GLN A 3 13.19 1.26 -25.77
C GLN A 3 12.63 -0.02 -25.16
N SER A 4 11.93 0.10 -24.03
CA SER A 4 11.37 -1.07 -23.34
C SER A 4 10.41 -1.86 -24.25
N PRO A 5 10.57 -3.19 -24.37
CA PRO A 5 9.67 -4.04 -25.16
C PRO A 5 8.25 -4.09 -24.58
N PHE A 6 8.07 -3.68 -23.31
CA PHE A 6 6.76 -3.51 -22.68
C PHE A 6 5.99 -2.27 -23.19
N LYS A 7 6.63 -1.31 -23.86
CA LYS A 7 5.96 -0.12 -24.38
C LYS A 7 5.43 -0.39 -25.78
N GLU A 8 4.15 -0.09 -26.01
CA GLU A 8 3.63 -0.04 -27.36
C GLU A 8 4.20 1.13 -28.14
N LYS A 9 4.32 0.95 -29.45
CA LYS A 9 4.62 2.05 -30.38
C LYS A 9 3.50 3.10 -30.33
N GLU A 10 2.25 2.65 -30.21
CA GLU A 10 1.07 3.50 -30.12
C GLU A 10 0.00 2.82 -29.24
N TYR A 11 -0.55 3.55 -28.27
CA TYR A 11 -1.70 3.09 -27.50
C TYR A 11 -2.97 3.64 -28.11
N LYS A 12 -3.71 2.80 -28.83
CA LYS A 12 -5.03 3.15 -29.34
C LYS A 12 -6.08 2.91 -28.26
N SER A 13 -7.04 3.81 -28.17
CA SER A 13 -8.25 3.58 -27.38
C SER A 13 -8.95 2.33 -27.93
N ALA A 14 -9.46 1.46 -27.06
CA ALA A 14 -10.32 0.38 -27.51
C ALA A 14 -11.46 0.91 -28.37
N ASP A 15 -11.83 0.19 -29.43
CA ASP A 15 -13.02 0.54 -30.18
C ASP A 15 -14.23 0.45 -29.24
N ARG A 16 -15.17 1.38 -29.42
CA ARG A 16 -16.35 1.53 -28.56
C ARG A 16 -17.61 1.30 -29.41
N PRO A 17 -17.81 0.07 -29.93
CA PRO A 17 -19.02 -0.28 -30.66
C PRO A 17 -20.24 -0.27 -29.71
N LYS A 18 -21.43 -0.49 -30.27
CA LYS A 18 -22.63 -0.63 -29.45
C LYS A 18 -22.48 -1.83 -28.52
N ILE A 19 -23.02 -1.71 -27.31
CA ILE A 19 -22.95 -2.79 -26.31
C ILE A 19 -23.70 -4.02 -26.82
N THR A 20 -24.82 -3.80 -27.51
CA THR A 20 -25.62 -4.86 -28.12
C THR A 20 -24.80 -5.70 -29.11
N ASP A 21 -24.02 -5.04 -29.98
CA ASP A 21 -23.19 -5.71 -30.98
C ASP A 21 -22.08 -6.53 -30.29
N LEU A 22 -21.46 -5.99 -29.23
CA LEU A 22 -20.47 -6.72 -28.42
C LEU A 22 -21.06 -7.96 -27.77
N ILE A 23 -22.25 -7.86 -27.18
CA ILE A 23 -22.92 -8.99 -26.53
C ILE A 23 -23.16 -10.10 -27.55
N ILE A 24 -23.70 -9.75 -28.72
CA ILE A 24 -23.97 -10.71 -29.79
C ILE A 24 -22.69 -11.44 -30.19
N GLU A 25 -21.62 -10.71 -30.51
CA GLU A 25 -20.37 -11.34 -30.95
C GLU A 25 -19.75 -12.23 -29.86
N LYS A 26 -19.87 -11.88 -28.57
CA LYS A 26 -19.39 -12.75 -27.48
C LYS A 26 -20.20 -14.03 -27.32
N TYR A 27 -21.53 -13.97 -27.48
CA TYR A 27 -22.36 -15.18 -27.48
C TYR A 27 -22.09 -16.05 -28.71
N VAL A 28 -21.87 -15.45 -29.88
CA VAL A 28 -21.48 -16.18 -31.09
C VAL A 28 -20.16 -16.90 -30.89
N GLN A 29 -19.13 -16.20 -30.38
CA GLN A 29 -17.83 -16.80 -30.07
C GLN A 29 -17.93 -17.94 -29.06
N TYR A 30 -18.83 -17.83 -28.07
CA TYR A 30 -19.03 -18.87 -27.08
C TYR A 30 -19.75 -20.10 -27.66
N ILE A 31 -20.88 -19.90 -28.35
CA ILE A 31 -21.70 -21.00 -28.88
C ILE A 31 -21.00 -21.74 -30.02
N SER A 32 -20.29 -21.03 -30.89
CA SER A 32 -19.52 -21.66 -31.98
C SER A 32 -18.40 -22.56 -31.45
N ARG A 33 -17.85 -22.24 -30.27
CA ARG A 33 -16.86 -23.10 -29.61
C ARG A 33 -17.47 -24.37 -29.03
N LEU A 34 -18.69 -24.29 -28.49
CA LEU A 34 -19.40 -25.47 -28.01
C LEU A 34 -19.90 -26.35 -29.16
N ASN A 35 -20.11 -25.77 -30.34
CA ASN A 35 -20.66 -26.44 -31.52
C ASN A 35 -19.77 -26.18 -32.75
N PRO A 36 -18.54 -26.72 -32.80
CA PRO A 36 -17.55 -26.39 -33.83
C PRO A 36 -17.94 -26.85 -35.25
N ASN A 37 -18.89 -27.78 -35.36
CA ASN A 37 -19.38 -28.30 -36.64
C ASN A 37 -20.56 -27.51 -37.20
N ASP A 38 -21.12 -26.58 -36.43
CA ASP A 38 -22.27 -25.78 -36.85
C ASP A 38 -21.83 -24.54 -37.63
N ASP A 39 -22.69 -24.10 -38.56
CA ASP A 39 -22.45 -22.92 -39.38
C ASP A 39 -22.50 -21.64 -38.52
N ILE A 40 -21.37 -20.92 -38.46
CA ILE A 40 -21.21 -19.72 -37.63
C ILE A 40 -22.20 -18.62 -37.98
N GLU A 41 -22.62 -18.49 -39.25
CA GLU A 41 -23.60 -17.48 -39.63
C GLU A 41 -24.99 -17.84 -39.13
N LYS A 42 -25.35 -19.13 -39.12
CA LYS A 42 -26.60 -19.59 -38.50
C LYS A 42 -26.60 -19.36 -37.00
N ILE A 43 -25.47 -19.60 -36.33
CA ILE A 43 -25.30 -19.30 -34.91
C ILE A 43 -25.47 -17.79 -34.68
N ARG A 44 -24.85 -16.94 -35.51
CA ARG A 44 -24.98 -15.49 -35.41
C ARG A 44 -26.41 -15.02 -35.60
N GLU A 45 -27.13 -15.54 -36.60
CA GLU A 45 -28.54 -15.22 -36.82
C GLU A 45 -29.41 -15.61 -35.63
N PHE A 46 -29.21 -16.82 -35.11
CA PHE A 46 -29.90 -17.31 -33.92
C PHE A 46 -29.65 -16.41 -32.70
N VAL A 47 -28.38 -16.16 -32.36
CA VAL A 47 -27.99 -15.32 -31.23
C VAL A 47 -28.55 -13.90 -31.37
N LYS A 48 -28.41 -13.32 -32.56
CA LYS A 48 -28.93 -11.97 -32.83
C LYS A 48 -30.44 -11.89 -32.63
N LYS A 49 -31.19 -12.89 -33.12
CA LYS A 49 -32.65 -12.95 -32.92
C LYS A 49 -33.02 -13.04 -31.44
N GLU A 50 -32.38 -13.94 -30.70
CA GLU A 50 -32.65 -14.15 -29.27
C GLU A 50 -32.28 -12.91 -28.43
N ILE A 51 -31.08 -12.35 -28.64
CA ILE A 51 -30.62 -11.17 -27.90
C ILE A 51 -31.49 -9.95 -28.22
N LEU A 52 -31.79 -9.68 -29.50
CA LEU A 52 -32.60 -8.50 -29.85
C LEU A 52 -34.05 -8.62 -29.35
N SER A 53 -34.57 -9.84 -29.21
CA SER A 53 -35.92 -10.05 -28.66
C SER A 53 -36.01 -9.83 -27.14
N THR A 54 -34.88 -9.94 -26.44
CA THR A 54 -34.83 -9.94 -24.97
C THR A 54 -34.14 -8.72 -24.36
N ILE A 55 -33.18 -8.12 -25.08
CA ILE A 55 -32.31 -7.08 -24.55
C ILE A 55 -33.07 -5.76 -24.34
N LYS A 56 -32.89 -5.18 -23.15
CA LYS A 56 -33.39 -3.84 -22.81
C LYS A 56 -32.20 -2.89 -22.69
N ILE A 57 -32.04 -2.00 -23.66
CA ILE A 57 -30.98 -0.98 -23.63
C ILE A 57 -31.46 0.17 -22.73
N PRO A 58 -30.78 0.45 -21.60
CA PRO A 58 -31.18 1.53 -20.71
C PRO A 58 -30.93 2.90 -21.34
N ASN A 59 -31.70 3.90 -20.90
CA ASN A 59 -31.43 5.30 -21.21
C ASN A 59 -30.49 5.92 -20.17
N ILE A 60 -29.59 6.78 -20.64
CA ILE A 60 -28.72 7.61 -19.83
C ILE A 60 -29.32 9.01 -19.72
N ASP A 61 -29.54 9.45 -18.48
CA ASP A 61 -29.92 10.81 -18.13
C ASP A 61 -28.67 11.61 -17.77
N MET A 62 -28.36 12.64 -18.54
CA MET A 62 -27.13 13.42 -18.38
C MET A 62 -27.38 14.93 -18.43
N LYS A 63 -26.51 15.67 -17.75
CA LYS A 63 -26.44 17.13 -17.81
C LYS A 63 -25.29 17.56 -18.70
N ILE A 64 -25.59 18.30 -19.77
CA ILE A 64 -24.61 18.76 -20.76
C ILE A 64 -24.39 20.25 -20.57
N GLN A 65 -23.14 20.67 -20.45
CA GLN A 65 -22.80 22.09 -20.42
C GLN A 65 -22.78 22.66 -21.83
N VAL A 66 -23.77 23.50 -22.17
CA VAL A 66 -23.85 24.14 -23.48
C VAL A 66 -23.03 25.44 -23.52
N LYS A 67 -23.05 26.20 -22.42
CA LYS A 67 -22.23 27.40 -22.18
C LYS A 67 -21.70 27.37 -20.73
N PRO A 68 -20.59 28.05 -20.41
CA PRO A 68 -20.09 28.12 -19.03
C PRO A 68 -21.20 28.53 -18.06
N GLY A 69 -21.45 27.71 -17.03
CA GLY A 69 -22.52 27.91 -16.05
C GLY A 69 -23.92 27.41 -16.46
N ASN A 70 -24.18 27.11 -17.74
CA ASN A 70 -25.48 26.69 -18.25
C ASN A 70 -25.49 25.21 -18.63
N PHE A 71 -26.39 24.44 -18.00
CA PHE A 71 -26.55 23.01 -18.22
C PHE A 71 -27.95 22.67 -18.75
N GLU A 72 -28.00 21.79 -19.74
CA GLU A 72 -29.23 21.20 -20.26
C GLU A 72 -29.30 19.72 -19.90
N ARG A 73 -30.51 19.22 -19.62
CA ARG A 73 -30.76 17.80 -19.38
C ARG A 73 -31.02 17.11 -20.71
N LYS A 74 -30.36 15.97 -20.95
CA LYS A 74 -30.57 15.14 -22.15
C LYS A 74 -30.70 13.68 -21.75
N ILE A 75 -31.65 12.99 -22.38
CA ILE A 75 -31.87 11.55 -22.21
C ILE A 75 -31.56 10.87 -23.54
N ILE A 76 -30.62 9.93 -23.56
CA ILE A 76 -30.24 9.17 -24.77
C ILE A 76 -30.06 7.69 -24.46
N PRO A 77 -30.26 6.77 -25.43
CA PRO A 77 -29.95 5.36 -25.23
C PRO A 77 -28.46 5.12 -24.93
N LEU A 78 -28.16 4.15 -24.08
CA LEU A 78 -26.78 3.80 -23.70
C LEU A 78 -25.90 3.48 -24.92
N ASP A 79 -26.43 2.74 -25.90
CA ASP A 79 -25.69 2.46 -27.16
C ASP A 79 -25.31 3.73 -27.91
N THR A 80 -26.17 4.75 -27.91
CA THR A 80 -25.88 6.06 -28.52
C THR A 80 -24.81 6.80 -27.72
N TYR A 81 -24.88 6.72 -26.38
CA TYR A 81 -23.88 7.31 -25.50
C TYR A 81 -22.49 6.71 -25.74
N VAL A 82 -22.36 5.38 -25.78
CA VAL A 82 -21.08 4.69 -26.01
C VAL A 82 -20.49 5.01 -27.39
N SER A 83 -21.29 4.81 -28.44
CA SER A 83 -20.80 4.91 -29.83
C SER A 83 -20.54 6.35 -30.30
N LYS A 84 -21.23 7.36 -29.76
CA LYS A 84 -21.12 8.76 -30.21
C LYS A 84 -20.46 9.70 -29.22
N ILE A 85 -20.73 9.57 -27.93
CA ILE A 85 -20.23 10.50 -26.92
C ILE A 85 -18.89 10.02 -26.39
N ILE A 86 -18.85 8.82 -25.80
CA ILE A 86 -17.66 8.28 -25.17
C ILE A 86 -16.51 8.25 -26.20
N LYS A 87 -16.74 7.79 -27.44
CA LYS A 87 -15.73 7.66 -28.50
C LYS A 87 -14.82 8.89 -28.70
N ASN A 88 -15.33 10.12 -28.51
CA ASN A 88 -14.60 11.36 -28.81
C ASN A 88 -14.31 12.20 -27.55
N HIS A 89 -14.43 11.64 -26.35
CA HIS A 89 -14.24 12.38 -25.10
C HIS A 89 -13.43 11.57 -24.08
N ILE A 90 -12.91 12.28 -23.08
CA ILE A 90 -12.36 11.66 -21.87
C ILE A 90 -13.53 11.34 -20.96
N VAL A 91 -13.65 10.08 -20.54
CA VAL A 91 -14.70 9.64 -19.62
C VAL A 91 -14.05 9.15 -18.33
N SER A 92 -14.44 9.73 -17.21
CA SER A 92 -13.97 9.29 -15.91
C SER A 92 -14.71 8.04 -15.44
N PRO A 93 -14.15 7.25 -14.50
CA PRO A 93 -14.87 6.10 -13.94
C PRO A 93 -16.15 6.49 -13.18
N SER A 94 -16.30 7.76 -12.77
CA SER A 94 -17.57 8.26 -12.21
C SER A 94 -18.62 8.62 -13.27
N GLY A 95 -18.33 8.40 -14.55
CA GLY A 95 -19.22 8.69 -15.68
C GLY A 95 -19.23 10.16 -16.10
N SER A 96 -18.33 11.00 -15.57
CA SER A 96 -18.21 12.39 -16.02
C SER A 96 -17.45 12.46 -17.35
N VAL A 97 -17.91 13.32 -18.25
CA VAL A 97 -17.37 13.45 -19.61
C VAL A 97 -16.64 14.79 -19.73
N PHE A 98 -15.39 14.74 -20.20
CA PHE A 98 -14.51 15.88 -20.36
C PHE A 98 -14.08 16.02 -21.83
N ARG A 99 -13.84 17.27 -22.24
CA ARG A 99 -13.25 17.58 -23.54
C ARG A 99 -11.80 17.12 -23.57
N LEU A 100 -11.28 16.90 -24.78
CA LEU A 100 -9.88 16.58 -24.97
C LEU A 100 -8.99 17.82 -24.68
N PRO A 101 -7.77 17.66 -24.16
CA PRO A 101 -6.84 18.77 -23.95
C PRO A 101 -6.56 19.55 -25.24
N GLU A 102 -6.57 18.87 -26.39
CA GLU A 102 -6.42 19.45 -27.73
C GLU A 102 -7.58 20.41 -28.07
N ASP A 103 -8.79 20.16 -27.56
CA ASP A 103 -9.94 21.06 -27.72
C ASP A 103 -9.87 22.25 -26.77
N LYS A 104 -9.54 21.98 -25.50
CA LYS A 104 -9.46 23.00 -24.44
C LYS A 104 -8.64 22.51 -23.25
N GLU A 105 -7.43 23.04 -23.12
CA GLU A 105 -6.57 22.73 -21.97
C GLU A 105 -7.09 23.37 -20.66
N SER A 106 -6.91 22.65 -19.55
CA SER A 106 -7.27 23.13 -18.21
C SER A 106 -6.25 24.15 -17.70
N PHE A 107 -6.73 25.32 -17.24
CA PHE A 107 -5.87 26.35 -16.65
C PHE A 107 -5.12 25.88 -15.38
N LEU A 108 -5.67 24.89 -14.66
CA LEU A 108 -5.04 24.32 -13.47
C LEU A 108 -3.79 23.49 -13.79
N ARG A 109 -3.65 23.03 -15.03
CA ARG A 109 -2.55 22.17 -15.45
C ARG A 109 -1.19 22.84 -15.27
N VAL A 110 -1.09 24.14 -15.57
CA VAL A 110 0.16 24.92 -15.43
C VAL A 110 0.64 24.89 -13.98
N THR A 111 -0.25 25.17 -13.03
CA THR A 111 0.08 25.19 -11.60
C THR A 111 0.45 23.82 -11.07
N ILE A 112 -0.33 22.79 -11.41
CA ILE A 112 -0.09 21.40 -10.98
C ILE A 112 1.28 20.92 -11.48
N ASN A 113 1.58 21.17 -12.76
CA ASN A 113 2.85 20.79 -13.37
C ASN A 113 4.03 21.58 -12.79
N GLY A 114 3.86 22.88 -12.52
CA GLY A 114 4.85 23.71 -11.85
C GLY A 114 5.22 23.15 -10.47
N LYS A 115 4.22 22.85 -9.64
CA LYS A 115 4.42 22.27 -8.31
C LYS A 115 4.98 20.85 -8.33
N LYS A 116 4.63 20.04 -9.34
CA LYS A 116 5.24 18.71 -9.58
C LYS A 116 6.75 18.82 -9.88
N LYS A 117 7.15 19.81 -10.68
CA LYS A 117 8.56 20.12 -10.96
C LYS A 117 9.30 20.61 -9.71
N GLU A 118 8.72 21.57 -8.97
CA GLU A 118 9.29 22.06 -7.71
C GLU A 118 9.52 20.93 -6.70
N ARG A 119 8.50 20.09 -6.47
CA ARG A 119 8.60 18.94 -5.57
C ARG A 119 9.74 18.00 -5.97
N SER A 120 9.89 17.73 -7.26
CA SER A 120 10.94 16.85 -7.78
C SER A 120 12.33 17.43 -7.53
N LYS A 121 12.52 18.74 -7.74
CA LYS A 121 13.75 19.47 -7.42
C LYS A 121 14.09 19.38 -5.93
N TYR A 122 13.15 19.71 -5.06
CA TYR A 122 13.38 19.71 -3.61
C TYR A 122 13.60 18.31 -3.04
N LYS A 123 12.95 17.27 -3.60
CA LYS A 123 13.19 15.89 -3.21
C LYS A 123 14.61 15.44 -3.58
N LYS A 124 15.13 15.82 -4.75
CA LYS A 124 16.52 15.56 -5.15
C LYS A 124 17.51 16.21 -4.18
N LEU A 125 17.34 17.50 -3.87
CA LEU A 125 18.16 18.22 -2.90
C LEU A 125 18.12 17.58 -1.51
N MET A 126 16.93 17.17 -1.04
CA MET A 126 16.76 16.50 0.26
C MET A 126 17.61 15.22 0.33
N LEU A 127 17.61 14.39 -0.72
CA LEU A 127 18.42 13.18 -0.76
C LEU A 127 19.92 13.46 -0.80
N GLU A 128 20.35 14.46 -1.58
CA GLU A 128 21.76 14.89 -1.65
C GLU A 128 22.27 15.38 -0.28
N TYR A 129 21.49 16.19 0.44
CA TYR A 129 21.87 16.65 1.78
C TYR A 129 21.89 15.52 2.81
N LYS A 130 20.96 14.58 2.70
CA LYS A 130 20.92 13.38 3.55
C LYS A 130 22.16 12.50 3.38
N GLU A 131 22.67 12.35 2.16
CA GLU A 131 23.91 11.60 1.89
C GLU A 131 25.15 12.31 2.46
N LYS A 132 25.18 13.64 2.34
CA LYS A 132 26.23 14.50 2.91
C LYS A 132 26.17 14.57 4.44
N GLY A 133 25.06 14.17 5.06
CA GLY A 133 24.83 14.30 6.49
C GLY A 133 24.51 15.73 6.94
N ASP A 134 24.12 16.62 6.02
CA ASP A 134 23.69 17.99 6.34
C ASP A 134 22.23 17.99 6.79
N VAL A 135 22.03 17.75 8.08
CA VAL A 135 20.70 17.60 8.70
C VAL A 135 19.85 18.87 8.57
N LEU A 136 20.46 20.06 8.60
CA LEU A 136 19.70 21.31 8.53
C LEU A 136 19.12 21.49 7.12
N GLN A 137 19.96 21.37 6.09
CA GLN A 137 19.52 21.51 4.71
C GLN A 137 18.60 20.36 4.26
N GLU A 138 18.83 19.13 4.75
CA GLU A 138 17.91 18.01 4.57
C GLU A 138 16.50 18.39 5.07
N ASN A 139 16.40 18.91 6.29
CA ASN A 139 15.12 19.29 6.88
C ASN A 139 14.43 20.40 6.08
N ILE A 140 15.16 21.45 5.68
CA ILE A 140 14.62 22.55 4.86
C ILE A 140 14.07 22.02 3.53
N ALA A 141 14.87 21.22 2.82
CA ALA A 141 14.45 20.63 1.54
C ALA A 141 13.23 19.70 1.72
N ASN A 142 13.18 18.96 2.82
CA ASN A 142 12.04 18.12 3.17
C ASN A 142 10.76 18.94 3.43
N TYR A 143 10.86 20.10 4.11
CA TYR A 143 9.73 21.02 4.28
C TYR A 143 9.25 21.58 2.94
N LEU A 144 10.16 21.97 2.05
CA LEU A 144 9.82 22.52 0.74
C LEU A 144 9.12 21.50 -0.17
N GLN A 145 9.64 20.26 -0.25
CA GLN A 145 8.97 19.20 -1.02
C GLN A 145 7.60 18.86 -0.41
N SER A 146 7.47 18.87 0.92
CA SER A 146 6.22 18.62 1.63
C SER A 146 5.19 19.72 1.35
N SER A 147 5.60 20.98 1.36
CA SER A 147 4.75 22.13 1.03
C SER A 147 4.24 22.06 -0.41
N ALA A 148 5.11 21.75 -1.38
CA ALA A 148 4.70 21.54 -2.76
C ALA A 148 3.71 20.36 -2.91
N LYS A 149 3.91 19.27 -2.16
CA LYS A 149 2.98 18.12 -2.10
C LYS A 149 1.62 18.52 -1.52
N ILE A 150 1.60 19.22 -0.39
CA ILE A 150 0.37 19.68 0.28
C ILE A 150 -0.42 20.60 -0.64
N THR A 151 0.26 21.53 -1.32
CA THR A 151 -0.36 22.45 -2.27
C THR A 151 -0.99 21.71 -3.45
N ASN A 152 -0.31 20.73 -4.03
CA ASN A 152 -0.90 19.94 -5.11
C ASN A 152 -2.10 19.11 -4.65
N ASN A 153 -2.03 18.52 -3.46
CA ASN A 153 -3.12 17.72 -2.92
C ASN A 153 -4.33 18.58 -2.50
N SER A 154 -4.14 19.87 -2.19
CA SER A 154 -5.23 20.75 -1.76
C SER A 154 -6.23 21.05 -2.88
N PHE A 155 -5.84 20.97 -4.17
CA PHE A 155 -6.77 21.15 -5.30
C PHE A 155 -7.93 20.15 -5.28
N ALA A 156 -7.67 18.88 -4.93
CA ALA A 156 -8.73 17.89 -4.78
C ALA A 156 -9.72 18.31 -3.68
N GLY A 157 -9.22 18.78 -2.53
CA GLY A 157 -10.05 19.32 -1.45
C GLY A 157 -10.83 20.58 -1.85
N ALA A 158 -10.22 21.46 -2.64
CA ALA A 158 -10.85 22.67 -3.14
C ALA A 158 -12.07 22.37 -4.02
N PHE A 159 -12.00 21.35 -4.88
CA PHE A 159 -13.17 20.91 -5.68
C PHE A 159 -14.36 20.45 -4.84
N ASN A 160 -14.14 19.98 -3.61
CA ASN A 160 -15.20 19.47 -2.73
C ASN A 160 -15.76 20.55 -1.76
N SER A 161 -15.12 21.71 -1.67
CA SER A 161 -15.56 22.77 -0.76
C SER A 161 -16.54 23.71 -1.44
N THR A 162 -17.80 23.74 -0.98
CA THR A 162 -18.86 24.59 -1.53
C THR A 162 -18.58 26.10 -1.41
N HIS A 163 -17.64 26.47 -0.55
CA HIS A 163 -17.22 27.86 -0.30
C HIS A 163 -15.98 28.26 -1.12
N ASN A 164 -15.49 27.38 -2.01
CA ASN A 164 -14.33 27.64 -2.85
C ASN A 164 -14.77 27.92 -4.30
N PHE A 165 -14.13 28.88 -4.98
CA PHE A 165 -14.44 29.21 -6.37
C PHE A 165 -14.16 28.06 -7.36
N LEU A 166 -13.33 27.09 -6.98
CA LEU A 166 -13.05 25.88 -7.73
C LEU A 166 -14.09 24.77 -7.50
N TYR A 167 -15.12 24.98 -6.67
CA TYR A 167 -16.09 23.93 -6.33
C TYR A 167 -16.64 23.22 -7.59
N SER A 168 -16.41 21.90 -7.65
CA SER A 168 -16.91 21.05 -8.73
C SER A 168 -17.00 19.61 -8.23
N LYS A 169 -18.23 19.20 -7.87
CA LYS A 169 -18.51 17.83 -7.42
C LYS A 169 -18.10 16.78 -8.46
N SER A 170 -18.33 17.05 -9.75
CA SER A 170 -17.95 16.14 -10.84
C SER A 170 -16.43 15.98 -10.97
N ASN A 171 -15.66 17.06 -10.78
CA ASN A 171 -14.19 16.98 -10.79
C ASN A 171 -13.68 16.18 -9.59
N PHE A 172 -14.20 16.47 -8.38
CA PHE A 172 -13.82 15.75 -7.18
C PHE A 172 -14.12 14.24 -7.28
N GLN A 173 -15.33 13.88 -7.74
CA GLN A 173 -15.72 12.49 -7.96
C GLN A 173 -14.84 11.82 -9.03
N SER A 174 -14.51 12.52 -10.12
CA SER A 174 -13.65 11.99 -11.17
C SER A 174 -12.25 11.69 -10.66
N ILE A 175 -11.62 12.61 -9.92
CA ILE A 175 -10.28 12.42 -9.35
C ILE A 175 -10.27 11.20 -8.40
N THR A 176 -11.20 11.14 -7.46
CA THR A 176 -11.27 10.03 -6.49
C THR A 176 -11.59 8.70 -7.15
N ALA A 177 -12.40 8.68 -8.21
CA ALA A 177 -12.73 7.48 -8.95
C ALA A 177 -11.54 6.98 -9.78
N PHE A 178 -10.86 7.86 -10.53
CA PHE A 178 -9.62 7.53 -11.25
C PHE A 178 -8.58 6.94 -10.32
N THR A 179 -8.37 7.59 -9.17
CA THR A 179 -7.32 7.15 -8.24
C THR A 179 -7.61 5.74 -7.70
N ARG A 180 -8.88 5.42 -7.40
CA ARG A 180 -9.30 4.08 -7.00
C ARG A 180 -9.13 3.07 -8.14
N GLU A 181 -9.52 3.40 -9.37
CA GLU A 181 -9.34 2.52 -10.52
C GLU A 181 -7.87 2.24 -10.85
N SER A 182 -7.00 3.26 -10.76
CA SER A 182 -5.56 3.09 -10.95
C SER A 182 -4.96 2.19 -9.88
N ALA A 183 -5.32 2.37 -8.61
CA ALA A 183 -4.87 1.48 -7.54
C ALA A 183 -5.34 0.04 -7.76
N LYS A 184 -6.61 -0.15 -8.15
CA LYS A 184 -7.22 -1.45 -8.49
C LYS A 184 -6.50 -2.14 -9.65
N CYS A 185 -6.25 -1.40 -10.73
CA CYS A 185 -5.49 -1.87 -11.87
C CYS A 185 -4.08 -2.28 -11.47
N GLY A 186 -3.41 -1.47 -10.64
CA GLY A 186 -2.06 -1.73 -10.16
C GLY A 186 -1.94 -3.05 -9.41
N TYR A 187 -2.72 -3.25 -8.34
CA TYR A 187 -2.63 -4.51 -7.60
C TYR A 187 -3.17 -5.71 -8.40
N THR A 188 -4.19 -5.54 -9.25
CA THR A 188 -4.70 -6.64 -10.08
C THR A 188 -3.64 -7.12 -11.07
N GLN A 189 -2.90 -6.18 -11.67
CA GLN A 189 -1.77 -6.52 -12.54
C GLN A 189 -0.68 -7.25 -11.77
N ILE A 190 -0.30 -6.78 -10.58
CA ILE A 190 0.73 -7.44 -9.76
C ILE A 190 0.32 -8.87 -9.38
N GLU A 191 -0.94 -9.07 -8.96
CA GLU A 191 -1.49 -10.38 -8.58
C GLU A 191 -1.52 -11.37 -9.75
N MET A 192 -1.95 -10.92 -10.93
CA MET A 192 -1.90 -11.74 -12.15
C MET A 192 -0.45 -12.06 -12.53
N PHE A 193 0.42 -11.05 -12.52
CA PHE A 193 1.79 -11.15 -13.04
C PHE A 193 2.70 -12.03 -12.19
N LEU A 194 2.64 -11.87 -10.85
CA LEU A 194 3.52 -12.57 -9.91
C LEU A 194 2.92 -13.82 -9.28
N GLY A 195 1.60 -13.94 -9.21
CA GLY A 195 0.92 -15.00 -8.46
C GLY A 195 0.05 -15.93 -9.30
N ALA A 196 -0.11 -15.63 -10.60
CA ALA A 196 -1.18 -16.19 -11.45
C ALA A 196 -2.55 -16.08 -10.76
N ASN A 197 -2.80 -14.95 -10.08
CA ASN A 197 -3.98 -14.75 -9.26
C ASN A 197 -4.96 -13.78 -9.94
N LEU A 198 -6.12 -14.30 -10.32
CA LEU A 198 -7.20 -13.55 -10.97
C LEU A 198 -8.46 -13.61 -10.10
N TYR A 199 -9.27 -12.56 -10.15
CA TYR A 199 -10.58 -12.54 -9.51
C TYR A 199 -11.61 -13.18 -10.45
N LEU A 200 -11.83 -14.49 -10.28
CA LEU A 200 -12.74 -15.30 -11.09
C LEU A 200 -13.76 -16.00 -10.18
N PRO A 201 -14.80 -15.32 -9.69
CA PRO A 201 -15.74 -15.91 -8.73
C PRO A 201 -16.70 -16.95 -9.34
N THR A 202 -16.81 -16.99 -10.68
CA THR A 202 -17.78 -17.83 -11.41
C THR A 202 -17.16 -18.42 -12.68
N VAL A 203 -17.76 -19.50 -13.21
CA VAL A 203 -17.37 -20.08 -14.51
C VAL A 203 -17.53 -19.05 -15.64
N ASP A 204 -18.57 -18.21 -15.61
CA ASP A 204 -18.74 -17.12 -16.59
C ASP A 204 -17.57 -16.12 -16.59
N SER A 205 -17.01 -15.83 -15.41
CA SER A 205 -15.85 -14.93 -15.29
C SER A 205 -14.62 -15.57 -15.92
N MET A 206 -14.45 -16.88 -15.76
CA MET A 206 -13.40 -17.66 -16.43
C MET A 206 -13.58 -17.67 -17.95
N ILE A 207 -14.79 -17.96 -18.44
CA ILE A 207 -15.11 -17.94 -19.88
C ILE A 207 -14.80 -16.55 -20.47
N THR A 208 -15.24 -15.49 -19.79
CA THR A 208 -15.00 -14.11 -20.23
C THR A 208 -13.50 -13.81 -20.33
N TYR A 209 -12.70 -14.28 -19.36
CA TYR A 209 -11.25 -14.13 -19.40
C TYR A 209 -10.63 -14.89 -20.59
N ILE A 210 -11.00 -16.16 -20.78
CA ILE A 210 -10.53 -17.00 -21.90
C ILE A 210 -10.82 -16.31 -23.23
N LEU A 211 -12.08 -15.95 -23.48
CA LEU A 211 -12.49 -15.31 -24.73
C LEU A 211 -11.74 -13.99 -24.96
N ARG A 212 -11.51 -13.21 -23.90
CA ARG A 212 -10.78 -11.95 -24.01
C ARG A 212 -9.30 -12.16 -24.33
N VAL A 213 -8.65 -13.13 -23.70
CA VAL A 213 -7.25 -13.47 -23.99
C VAL A 213 -7.11 -13.88 -25.46
N LEU A 214 -7.97 -14.79 -25.93
CA LEU A 214 -7.91 -15.30 -27.30
C LEU A 214 -8.20 -14.21 -28.34
N GLU A 215 -9.13 -13.30 -28.06
CA GLU A 215 -9.46 -12.18 -28.95
C GLU A 215 -8.28 -11.23 -29.21
N VAL A 216 -7.44 -11.00 -28.19
CA VAL A 216 -6.35 -10.00 -28.30
C VAL A 216 -4.99 -10.62 -28.62
N SER A 217 -4.90 -11.94 -28.66
CA SER A 217 -3.65 -12.66 -28.86
C SER A 217 -3.44 -13.01 -30.32
N ASN A 218 -2.22 -12.87 -30.80
CA ASN A 218 -1.81 -13.39 -32.10
C ASN A 218 -1.30 -14.84 -31.94
N LEU A 219 -2.14 -15.82 -32.24
CA LEU A 219 -1.82 -17.24 -32.06
C LEU A 219 -0.65 -17.69 -32.95
N GLU A 220 -0.52 -17.15 -34.16
CA GLU A 220 0.60 -17.47 -35.06
C GLU A 220 1.93 -16.99 -34.49
N GLU A 221 1.95 -15.75 -33.98
CA GLU A 221 3.16 -15.19 -33.37
C GLU A 221 3.51 -15.91 -32.06
N ALA A 222 2.50 -16.26 -31.26
CA ALA A 222 2.69 -17.08 -30.07
C ALA A 222 3.29 -18.44 -30.40
N GLN A 223 2.84 -19.08 -31.49
CA GLN A 223 3.39 -20.37 -31.92
C GLN A 223 4.87 -20.24 -32.33
N LYS A 224 5.24 -19.18 -33.05
CA LYS A 224 6.64 -18.91 -33.41
C LYS A 224 7.52 -18.74 -32.18
N VAL A 225 7.06 -17.98 -31.19
CA VAL A 225 7.81 -17.75 -29.94
C VAL A 225 7.94 -19.05 -29.15
N ILE A 226 6.87 -19.83 -29.00
CA ILE A 226 6.93 -21.13 -28.32
C ILE A 226 7.96 -22.05 -28.97
N THR A 227 7.95 -22.16 -30.30
CA THR A 227 8.92 -22.99 -31.03
C THR A 227 10.34 -22.43 -30.92
N LYS A 228 10.54 -21.11 -31.03
CA LYS A 228 11.86 -20.46 -30.99
C LYS A 228 12.60 -20.71 -29.68
N TYR A 229 11.89 -20.66 -28.55
CA TYR A 229 12.49 -20.80 -27.21
C TYR A 229 12.26 -22.19 -26.60
N ASP A 230 11.68 -23.13 -27.35
CA ASP A 230 11.27 -24.46 -26.88
C ASP A 230 10.45 -24.39 -25.58
N LEU A 231 9.46 -23.48 -25.56
CA LEU A 231 8.58 -23.32 -24.40
C LEU A 231 7.63 -24.51 -24.31
N LYS A 232 7.44 -25.04 -23.11
CA LYS A 232 6.53 -26.17 -22.88
C LYS A 232 5.09 -25.77 -23.17
N THR A 233 4.36 -26.65 -23.83
CA THR A 233 2.91 -26.53 -24.00
C THR A 233 2.19 -26.91 -22.70
N PRO A 234 1.34 -26.05 -22.12
CA PRO A 234 0.53 -26.39 -20.96
C PRO A 234 -0.49 -27.49 -21.28
N THR A 235 -0.61 -28.45 -20.36
CA THR A 235 -1.65 -29.48 -20.42
C THR A 235 -3.00 -28.89 -20.00
N VAL A 236 -4.08 -29.62 -20.29
CA VAL A 236 -5.42 -29.31 -19.76
C VAL A 236 -5.38 -29.15 -18.24
N GLU A 237 -4.64 -30.02 -17.54
CA GLU A 237 -4.52 -30.01 -16.09
C GLU A 237 -3.78 -28.77 -15.56
N HIS A 238 -2.75 -28.28 -16.25
CA HIS A 238 -2.07 -27.04 -15.88
C HIS A 238 -3.03 -25.84 -15.93
N VAL A 239 -3.78 -25.70 -17.03
CA VAL A 239 -4.73 -24.60 -17.22
C VAL A 239 -5.90 -24.71 -16.23
N LYS A 240 -6.41 -25.92 -16.00
CA LYS A 240 -7.46 -26.20 -15.02
C LYS A 240 -7.03 -25.80 -13.61
N ASN A 241 -5.85 -26.21 -13.17
CA ASN A 241 -5.34 -25.87 -11.84
C ASN A 241 -5.13 -24.37 -11.65
N MET A 242 -4.69 -23.65 -12.69
CA MET A 242 -4.62 -22.18 -12.66
C MET A 242 -5.99 -21.55 -12.36
N PHE A 243 -7.04 -21.99 -13.06
CA PHE A 243 -8.38 -21.45 -12.86
C PHE A 243 -8.98 -21.87 -11.51
N LEU A 244 -8.88 -23.15 -11.13
CA LEU A 244 -9.41 -23.63 -9.85
C LEU A 244 -8.75 -22.92 -8.65
N LYS A 245 -7.44 -22.68 -8.70
CA LYS A 245 -6.72 -21.87 -7.70
C LYS A 245 -7.31 -20.46 -7.56
N CYS A 246 -7.75 -19.86 -8.66
CA CYS A 246 -8.36 -18.53 -8.64
C CYS A 246 -9.81 -18.59 -8.14
N MET A 247 -10.59 -19.59 -8.53
CA MET A 247 -12.03 -19.65 -8.29
C MET A 247 -12.39 -20.16 -6.88
N TYR A 248 -11.69 -21.18 -6.36
CA TYR A 248 -11.98 -21.78 -5.05
C TYR A 248 -11.78 -20.82 -3.86
N LYS A 249 -11.16 -19.66 -4.08
CA LYS A 249 -11.08 -18.58 -3.09
C LYS A 249 -12.44 -17.93 -2.81
N TYR A 250 -13.41 -18.09 -3.69
CA TYR A 250 -14.69 -17.38 -3.67
C TYR A 250 -15.90 -18.30 -3.75
N ASN A 251 -15.76 -19.45 -4.42
CA ASN A 251 -16.86 -20.37 -4.66
C ASN A 251 -16.37 -21.82 -4.59
N PHE A 252 -16.93 -22.61 -3.68
CA PHE A 252 -16.61 -24.04 -3.53
C PHE A 252 -17.52 -24.97 -4.33
N THR A 253 -18.61 -24.45 -4.91
CA THR A 253 -19.61 -25.22 -5.66
C THR A 253 -19.46 -25.04 -7.18
N ILE A 254 -18.22 -24.98 -7.66
CA ILE A 254 -17.92 -24.79 -9.08
C ILE A 254 -18.28 -26.06 -9.85
N ASP A 255 -18.96 -25.91 -10.98
CA ASP A 255 -19.19 -27.01 -11.91
C ASP A 255 -17.88 -27.41 -12.60
N LEU A 256 -17.27 -28.49 -12.09
CA LEU A 256 -16.00 -29.00 -12.60
C LEU A 256 -16.13 -29.63 -13.98
N ASN A 257 -17.30 -30.15 -14.35
CA ASN A 257 -17.51 -30.75 -15.66
C ASN A 257 -17.49 -29.65 -16.72
N GLN A 258 -18.25 -28.59 -16.50
CA GLN A 258 -18.26 -27.43 -17.40
C GLN A 258 -16.87 -26.82 -17.57
N VAL A 259 -16.11 -26.65 -16.48
CA VAL A 259 -14.72 -26.16 -16.54
C VAL A 259 -13.84 -27.10 -17.37
N ASN A 260 -13.96 -28.41 -17.15
CA ASN A 260 -13.16 -29.39 -17.86
C ASN A 260 -13.46 -29.43 -19.35
N ASP A 261 -14.73 -29.37 -19.74
CA ASP A 261 -15.18 -29.40 -21.13
C ASP A 261 -14.64 -28.18 -21.90
N ILE A 262 -14.75 -27.00 -21.31
CA ILE A 262 -14.25 -25.75 -21.92
C ILE A 262 -12.73 -25.83 -22.12
N ILE A 263 -11.97 -26.25 -21.11
CA ILE A 263 -10.51 -26.28 -21.20
C ILE A 263 -10.04 -27.37 -22.17
N SER A 264 -10.73 -28.51 -22.20
CA SER A 264 -10.41 -29.61 -23.11
C SER A 264 -10.70 -29.28 -24.57
N SER A 265 -11.63 -28.35 -24.84
CA SER A 265 -11.88 -27.86 -26.21
C SER A 265 -10.80 -26.93 -26.76
N LEU A 266 -9.89 -26.43 -25.92
CA LEU A 266 -8.84 -25.51 -26.34
C LEU A 266 -7.69 -26.27 -27.01
N SER A 267 -7.25 -25.77 -28.16
CA SER A 267 -6.03 -26.24 -28.81
C SER A 267 -4.78 -25.96 -27.96
N ASP A 268 -3.69 -26.64 -28.28
CA ASP A 268 -2.40 -26.53 -27.60
C ASP A 268 -1.89 -25.08 -27.56
N ILE A 269 -2.04 -24.36 -28.67
CA ILE A 269 -1.65 -22.96 -28.78
C ILE A 269 -2.56 -22.04 -27.96
N GLU A 270 -3.88 -22.28 -27.98
CA GLU A 270 -4.83 -21.51 -27.18
C GLU A 270 -4.56 -21.69 -25.68
N ARG A 271 -4.31 -22.94 -25.23
CA ARG A 271 -3.92 -23.23 -23.84
C ARG A 271 -2.62 -22.53 -23.46
N SER A 272 -1.63 -22.54 -24.34
CA SER A 272 -0.34 -21.87 -24.12
C SER A 272 -0.51 -20.37 -23.92
N VAL A 273 -1.27 -19.72 -24.79
CA VAL A 273 -1.56 -18.30 -24.68
C VAL A 273 -2.34 -18.02 -23.38
N ILE A 274 -3.41 -18.74 -23.08
CA ILE A 274 -4.21 -18.54 -21.85
C ILE A 274 -3.37 -18.67 -20.58
N PHE A 275 -2.42 -19.62 -20.56
CA PHE A 275 -1.61 -19.89 -19.38
C PHE A 275 -0.49 -18.86 -19.17
N TYR A 276 0.17 -18.41 -20.25
CA TYR A 276 1.34 -17.53 -20.15
C TYR A 276 1.01 -16.03 -20.19
N THR A 277 -0.13 -15.67 -20.76
CA THR A 277 -0.46 -14.27 -21.02
C THR A 277 -0.61 -13.45 -19.74
N GLY A 278 0.22 -12.42 -19.61
CA GLY A 278 0.26 -11.49 -18.48
C GLY A 278 0.82 -12.09 -17.20
N CYS A 279 1.43 -13.29 -17.25
CA CYS A 279 1.85 -14.02 -16.07
C CYS A 279 3.32 -14.45 -16.14
N LEU A 280 4.21 -13.68 -15.51
CA LEU A 280 5.62 -14.05 -15.37
C LEU A 280 5.78 -15.35 -14.59
N TRP A 281 5.01 -15.53 -13.51
CA TRP A 281 5.09 -16.74 -12.69
C TRP A 281 4.88 -18.03 -13.49
N ASN A 282 3.83 -18.09 -14.31
CA ASN A 282 3.52 -19.29 -15.11
C ASN A 282 4.60 -19.57 -16.16
N LEU A 283 5.15 -18.53 -16.80
CA LEU A 283 6.27 -18.66 -17.73
C LEU A 283 7.50 -19.25 -17.05
N LEU A 284 7.90 -18.69 -15.90
CA LEU A 284 9.07 -19.16 -15.16
C LEU A 284 8.90 -20.61 -14.66
N ASN A 285 7.75 -20.89 -14.05
CA ASN A 285 7.51 -22.17 -13.38
C ASN A 285 7.45 -23.34 -14.37
N LEU A 286 6.74 -23.18 -15.50
CA LEU A 286 6.61 -24.28 -16.45
C LEU A 286 7.88 -24.47 -17.32
N ASN A 287 8.66 -23.40 -17.53
CA ASN A 287 9.86 -23.38 -18.37
C ASN A 287 11.16 -23.21 -17.56
N GLU A 288 11.22 -23.90 -16.42
CA GLU A 288 12.28 -23.72 -15.43
C GLU A 288 13.70 -23.89 -16.00
N THR A 289 13.94 -24.93 -16.81
CA THR A 289 15.24 -25.21 -17.41
C THR A 289 15.77 -24.04 -18.24
N TYR A 290 14.91 -23.45 -19.08
CA TYR A 290 15.25 -22.31 -19.92
C TYR A 290 15.56 -21.08 -19.05
N PHE A 291 14.63 -20.70 -18.17
CA PHE A 291 14.76 -19.44 -17.41
C PHE A 291 15.86 -19.50 -16.35
N ARG A 292 16.11 -20.64 -15.71
CA ARG A 292 17.27 -20.77 -14.81
C ARG A 292 18.59 -20.60 -15.56
N SER A 293 18.70 -21.19 -16.75
CA SER A 293 19.89 -21.04 -17.60
C SER A 293 20.07 -19.59 -18.06
N PHE A 294 18.97 -18.94 -18.46
CA PHE A 294 18.94 -17.53 -18.82
C PHE A 294 19.38 -16.63 -17.67
N PHE A 295 18.84 -16.80 -16.46
CA PHE A 295 19.21 -15.99 -15.31
C PHE A 295 20.65 -16.24 -14.84
N LYS A 296 21.12 -17.49 -14.88
CA LYS A 296 22.52 -17.80 -14.60
C LYS A 296 23.44 -17.04 -15.55
N LYS A 297 23.11 -16.98 -16.84
CA LYS A 297 23.84 -16.17 -17.83
C LYS A 297 23.72 -14.67 -17.50
N MET A 298 22.50 -14.14 -17.39
CA MET A 298 22.20 -12.73 -17.17
C MET A 298 22.89 -12.15 -15.92
N PHE A 299 23.03 -12.94 -14.85
CA PHE A 299 23.65 -12.49 -13.60
C PHE A 299 25.16 -12.75 -13.52
N SER A 300 25.75 -13.45 -14.50
CA SER A 300 27.20 -13.68 -14.59
C SER A 300 27.90 -12.49 -15.23
N VAL A 301 28.06 -11.41 -14.46
CA VAL A 301 28.55 -10.11 -14.95
C VAL A 301 29.98 -9.78 -14.51
N GLU A 302 30.65 -10.70 -13.85
CA GLU A 302 32.01 -10.52 -13.30
C GLU A 302 33.07 -10.26 -14.38
N ASN A 303 32.84 -10.70 -15.62
CA ASN A 303 33.80 -10.63 -16.72
C ASN A 303 33.39 -9.63 -17.82
N ILE A 304 32.47 -8.71 -17.55
CA ILE A 304 32.02 -7.73 -18.54
C ILE A 304 33.05 -6.60 -18.69
N SER A 305 33.49 -6.36 -19.92
CA SER A 305 34.45 -5.30 -20.23
C SER A 305 33.88 -3.91 -19.93
N PRO A 306 34.72 -2.97 -19.43
CA PRO A 306 34.32 -1.58 -19.26
C PRO A 306 33.93 -0.93 -20.59
N TYR A 307 32.99 0.02 -20.54
CA TYR A 307 32.62 0.84 -21.69
C TYR A 307 33.78 1.73 -22.13
N GLU A 308 34.13 1.66 -23.42
CA GLU A 308 35.27 2.37 -24.01
C GLU A 308 34.91 3.76 -24.58
N GLY A 309 33.62 4.07 -24.74
CA GLY A 309 33.19 5.35 -25.32
C GLY A 309 33.46 6.56 -24.42
N ASN A 310 33.47 7.76 -25.02
CA ASN A 310 33.79 9.02 -24.34
C ASN A 310 32.56 9.81 -23.85
N ASP A 311 31.36 9.33 -24.16
CA ASP A 311 30.05 9.93 -23.86
C ASP A 311 29.49 9.55 -22.47
N LEU A 312 30.37 9.44 -21.47
CA LEU A 312 30.04 8.97 -20.12
C LEU A 312 28.84 9.69 -19.48
N LYS A 313 28.74 11.02 -19.67
CA LYS A 313 27.62 11.83 -19.15
C LYS A 313 26.31 11.60 -19.92
N GLU A 314 26.36 11.20 -21.19
CA GLU A 314 25.15 10.93 -21.97
C GLU A 314 24.54 9.60 -21.59
N LYS A 315 25.37 8.62 -21.21
CA LYS A 315 24.94 7.33 -20.66
C LYS A 315 24.11 7.47 -19.37
N LEU A 316 24.21 8.60 -18.63
CA LEU A 316 23.30 8.97 -17.54
C LEU A 316 21.84 9.28 -17.98
N LYS A 317 21.51 9.28 -19.28
CA LYS A 317 20.14 9.53 -19.79
C LYS A 317 19.35 8.26 -20.16
N GLN A 318 19.98 7.08 -20.15
CA GLN A 318 19.33 5.76 -20.24
C GLN A 318 18.23 5.53 -19.17
N ASP A 319 17.38 4.52 -19.40
CA ASP A 319 16.19 4.21 -18.60
C ASP A 319 16.54 3.97 -17.11
N SER A 320 15.87 4.71 -16.22
CA SER A 320 16.15 4.68 -14.78
C SER A 320 15.90 3.30 -14.15
N ASP A 321 14.98 2.51 -14.69
CA ASP A 321 14.66 1.19 -14.13
C ASP A 321 15.70 0.14 -14.51
N ILE A 322 16.36 0.26 -15.68
CA ILE A 322 17.51 -0.59 -16.02
C ILE A 322 18.67 -0.27 -15.08
N ARG A 323 18.96 1.01 -14.87
CA ARG A 323 20.01 1.39 -13.90
C ARG A 323 19.72 0.89 -12.51
N MET A 324 18.46 0.99 -12.09
CA MET A 324 17.99 0.45 -10.82
C MET A 324 18.31 -1.04 -10.71
N MET A 325 18.01 -1.79 -11.77
CA MET A 325 18.29 -3.21 -11.84
C MET A 325 19.79 -3.47 -11.74
N CYS A 326 20.62 -2.77 -12.52
CA CYS A 326 22.08 -2.89 -12.50
C CYS A 326 22.68 -2.58 -11.12
N LEU A 327 22.29 -1.45 -10.51
CA LEU A 327 22.73 -1.04 -9.18
C LEU A 327 22.34 -2.05 -8.11
N SER A 328 21.15 -2.65 -8.23
CA SER A 328 20.69 -3.67 -7.28
C SER A 328 21.50 -4.97 -7.39
N ILE A 329 22.09 -5.26 -8.55
CA ILE A 329 22.94 -6.44 -8.77
C ILE A 329 24.39 -6.19 -8.32
N ASN A 330 24.99 -5.02 -8.65
CA ASN A 330 26.40 -4.71 -8.34
C ASN A 330 26.69 -3.24 -8.00
N TYR A 331 26.02 -2.64 -7.00
CA TYR A 331 26.34 -1.26 -6.59
C TYR A 331 27.82 -1.05 -6.17
N GLN A 332 28.49 -2.11 -5.69
CA GLN A 332 29.87 -2.04 -5.21
C GLN A 332 30.87 -1.61 -6.29
N ILE A 333 30.51 -1.78 -7.57
CA ILE A 333 31.37 -1.44 -8.71
C ILE A 333 31.66 0.06 -8.81
N LEU A 334 30.77 0.90 -8.26
CA LEU A 334 30.95 2.34 -8.24
C LEU A 334 32.08 2.77 -7.32
N GLY A 335 32.53 1.92 -6.41
CA GLY A 335 33.58 2.22 -5.44
C GLY A 335 33.07 2.99 -4.23
N LYS A 336 34.02 3.41 -3.39
CA LYS A 336 33.74 4.13 -2.14
C LYS A 336 34.53 5.44 -2.08
N ASP A 337 33.97 6.44 -1.41
CA ASP A 337 34.66 7.67 -1.07
C ASP A 337 35.71 7.46 0.03
N LYS A 338 36.39 8.55 0.41
CA LYS A 338 37.44 8.55 1.45
C LYS A 338 36.93 8.15 2.85
N ASP A 339 35.63 8.30 3.09
CA ASP A 339 34.97 7.98 4.36
C ASP A 339 34.33 6.57 4.34
N GLY A 340 34.53 5.81 3.24
CA GLY A 340 34.03 4.46 3.09
C GLY A 340 32.55 4.35 2.69
N LYS A 341 31.92 5.45 2.26
CA LYS A 341 30.55 5.47 1.72
C LYS A 341 30.57 5.12 0.23
N ASN A 342 29.53 4.45 -0.27
CA ASN A 342 29.44 4.12 -1.69
C ASN A 342 29.30 5.40 -2.54
N LEU A 343 30.07 5.48 -3.63
CA LEU A 343 29.98 6.57 -4.59
C LEU A 343 28.65 6.52 -5.34
N THR A 344 28.07 7.69 -5.63
CA THR A 344 26.93 7.81 -6.55
C THR A 344 27.37 7.61 -8.00
N LEU A 345 26.40 7.41 -8.91
CA LEU A 345 26.70 7.36 -10.35
C LEU A 345 27.39 8.65 -10.82
N GLU A 346 26.89 9.82 -10.40
CA GLU A 346 27.50 11.09 -10.79
C GLU A 346 28.93 11.28 -10.22
N GLU A 347 29.18 10.91 -8.96
CA GLU A 347 30.52 11.01 -8.34
C GLU A 347 31.50 10.01 -8.96
N SER A 348 31.03 8.80 -9.28
CA SER A 348 31.87 7.75 -9.87
C SER A 348 32.45 8.16 -11.23
N ILE A 349 31.82 9.08 -11.97
CA ILE A 349 32.38 9.61 -13.22
C ILE A 349 33.75 10.26 -12.99
N THR A 350 33.92 10.96 -11.87
CA THR A 350 35.16 11.69 -11.55
C THR A 350 36.06 10.96 -10.56
N GLU A 351 35.48 10.24 -9.60
CA GLU A 351 36.23 9.62 -8.50
C GLU A 351 36.59 8.15 -8.76
N ASN A 352 35.86 7.47 -9.65
CA ASN A 352 36.12 6.08 -10.03
C ASN A 352 35.64 5.80 -11.47
N GLU A 353 36.25 6.49 -12.45
CA GLU A 353 35.82 6.43 -13.84
C GLU A 353 35.77 4.98 -14.38
N MET A 354 36.73 4.14 -13.97
CA MET A 354 36.76 2.72 -14.35
C MET A 354 35.55 1.96 -13.81
N GLY A 355 35.17 2.19 -12.54
CA GLY A 355 33.96 1.62 -11.96
C GLY A 355 32.70 2.05 -12.70
N TYR A 356 32.60 3.34 -13.05
CA TYR A 356 31.48 3.86 -13.84
C TYR A 356 31.43 3.27 -15.26
N ARG A 357 32.57 3.14 -15.94
CA ARG A 357 32.68 2.49 -17.26
C ARG A 357 32.25 1.03 -17.19
N THR A 358 32.64 0.32 -16.14
CA THR A 358 32.23 -1.07 -15.95
C THR A 358 30.73 -1.17 -15.67
N PHE A 359 30.16 -0.24 -14.89
CA PHE A 359 28.71 -0.13 -14.71
C PHE A 359 27.97 0.02 -16.04
N ILE A 360 28.43 0.89 -16.94
CA ILE A 360 27.82 1.06 -18.27
C ILE A 360 27.94 -0.24 -19.10
N GLY A 361 29.10 -0.90 -19.07
CA GLY A 361 29.27 -2.19 -19.75
C GLY A 361 28.27 -3.24 -19.28
N ILE A 362 28.05 -3.34 -17.96
CA ILE A 362 27.03 -4.22 -17.38
C ILE A 362 25.62 -3.77 -17.78
N GLU A 363 25.34 -2.46 -17.80
CA GLU A 363 24.04 -1.93 -18.24
C GLU A 363 23.73 -2.33 -19.69
N ASP A 364 24.69 -2.18 -20.60
CA ASP A 364 24.57 -2.57 -22.00
C ASP A 364 24.42 -4.10 -22.17
N TYR A 365 25.10 -4.90 -21.34
CA TYR A 365 24.94 -6.36 -21.30
C TYR A 365 23.55 -6.79 -20.80
N LEU A 366 23.03 -6.15 -19.75
CA LEU A 366 21.68 -6.44 -19.26
C LEU A 366 20.62 -6.08 -20.32
N VAL A 367 20.83 -5.00 -21.07
CA VAL A 367 19.98 -4.64 -22.22
C VAL A 367 20.02 -5.72 -23.31
N SER A 368 21.20 -6.26 -23.65
CA SER A 368 21.28 -7.33 -24.65
C SER A 368 20.57 -8.60 -24.18
N CYS A 369 20.66 -8.95 -22.89
CA CYS A 369 19.90 -10.06 -22.30
C CYS A 369 18.39 -9.83 -22.38
N LEU A 370 17.90 -8.60 -22.20
CA LEU A 370 16.48 -8.27 -22.36
C LEU A 370 16.03 -8.37 -23.82
N GLU A 371 16.89 -8.01 -24.78
CA GLU A 371 16.60 -8.16 -26.21
C GLU A 371 16.52 -9.65 -26.61
N GLU A 372 17.31 -10.54 -25.97
CA GLU A 372 17.23 -11.99 -26.20
C GLU A 372 15.86 -12.59 -25.90
N ILE A 373 15.11 -12.03 -24.94
CA ILE A 373 13.76 -12.50 -24.55
C ILE A 373 12.65 -11.56 -25.00
N LYS A 374 12.96 -10.62 -25.90
CA LYS A 374 12.01 -9.59 -26.33
C LYS A 374 10.70 -10.16 -26.86
N ASP A 375 10.76 -11.20 -27.70
CA ASP A 375 9.55 -11.77 -28.29
C ASP A 375 8.66 -12.44 -27.22
N ILE A 376 9.27 -13.05 -26.19
CA ILE A 376 8.53 -13.58 -25.02
C ILE A 376 7.82 -12.43 -24.31
N ILE A 377 8.50 -11.31 -24.11
CA ILE A 377 7.91 -10.13 -23.46
C ILE A 377 6.74 -9.59 -24.29
N GLU A 378 6.96 -9.37 -25.59
CA GLU A 378 5.97 -8.76 -26.48
C GLU A 378 4.73 -9.63 -26.65
N VAL A 379 4.89 -10.95 -26.77
CA VAL A 379 3.78 -11.89 -26.95
C VAL A 379 3.06 -12.20 -25.65
N PHE A 380 3.79 -12.52 -24.58
CA PHE A 380 3.17 -13.04 -23.36
C PHE A 380 3.11 -12.04 -22.22
N LEU A 381 4.11 -11.19 -22.00
CA LEU A 381 4.16 -10.31 -20.81
C LEU A 381 3.61 -8.89 -21.03
N LYS A 382 3.37 -8.51 -22.29
CA LYS A 382 2.74 -7.25 -22.70
C LYS A 382 1.34 -7.50 -23.33
N PRO A 383 0.39 -8.13 -22.62
CA PRO A 383 -0.88 -8.44 -23.26
C PRO A 383 -1.80 -7.24 -23.37
N ASP A 384 -2.51 -7.12 -24.50
CA ASP A 384 -3.56 -6.11 -24.71
C ASP A 384 -4.90 -6.48 -24.03
N ILE A 385 -4.80 -7.05 -22.83
CA ILE A 385 -5.95 -7.42 -22.00
C ILE A 385 -6.26 -6.29 -21.03
N THR A 386 -7.52 -5.89 -20.99
CA THR A 386 -8.08 -5.04 -19.94
C THR A 386 -8.72 -5.91 -18.86
N PHE A 387 -8.60 -5.50 -17.60
CA PHE A 387 -9.28 -6.19 -16.51
C PHE A 387 -10.78 -5.87 -16.56
N GLY A 388 -11.58 -6.88 -16.90
CA GLY A 388 -13.03 -6.79 -16.80
C GLY A 388 -13.47 -6.53 -15.36
N LYS A 389 -14.48 -5.68 -15.17
CA LYS A 389 -15.08 -5.39 -13.85
C LYS A 389 -14.06 -5.05 -12.75
N LEU A 390 -13.08 -4.19 -13.05
CA LEU A 390 -12.09 -3.68 -12.08
C LEU A 390 -12.69 -3.25 -10.74
N GLN A 391 -13.92 -2.74 -10.72
CA GLN A 391 -14.62 -2.41 -9.48
C GLN A 391 -14.72 -3.58 -8.49
N GLU A 392 -14.93 -4.79 -8.99
CA GLU A 392 -15.07 -6.02 -8.20
C GLU A 392 -13.73 -6.56 -7.68
N SER A 393 -12.59 -6.15 -8.27
CA SER A 393 -11.25 -6.57 -7.82
C SER A 393 -10.97 -6.22 -6.35
N GLN A 394 -11.73 -5.31 -5.74
CA GLN A 394 -11.67 -5.03 -4.30
C GLN A 394 -12.03 -6.24 -3.42
N ARG A 395 -12.72 -7.24 -3.99
CA ARG A 395 -13.06 -8.51 -3.32
C ARG A 395 -11.98 -9.57 -3.51
N MET A 396 -10.92 -9.28 -4.28
CA MET A 396 -9.85 -10.22 -4.56
C MET A 396 -9.11 -10.61 -3.27
N VAL A 397 -8.97 -11.91 -3.04
CA VAL A 397 -8.05 -12.45 -2.03
C VAL A 397 -6.64 -12.40 -2.64
N ARG A 398 -5.85 -11.44 -2.15
CA ARG A 398 -4.50 -11.11 -2.61
C ARG A 398 -3.45 -12.06 -2.04
N THR A 399 -2.48 -12.45 -2.85
CA THR A 399 -1.36 -13.32 -2.46
C THR A 399 -0.01 -12.62 -2.56
N ASN A 400 0.15 -11.67 -3.49
CA ASN A 400 1.44 -11.02 -3.76
C ASN A 400 1.46 -9.54 -3.40
N THR A 401 0.30 -8.92 -3.18
CA THR A 401 0.15 -7.50 -2.84
C THR A 401 -0.37 -7.36 -1.41
N PRO A 402 0.49 -7.44 -0.38
CA PRO A 402 0.07 -7.29 0.99
C PRO A 402 -0.58 -5.93 1.24
N ILE A 403 -0.07 -4.83 0.68
CA ILE A 403 -0.61 -3.49 0.97
C ILE A 403 -0.83 -2.74 -0.33
N SER A 404 -1.98 -2.08 -0.43
CA SER A 404 -2.28 -1.12 -1.49
C SER A 404 -2.92 0.10 -0.87
N ASP A 405 -2.45 1.28 -1.26
CA ASP A 405 -3.08 2.56 -0.98
C ASP A 405 -3.49 3.23 -2.31
N THR A 406 -4.09 4.40 -2.17
CA THR A 406 -4.61 5.30 -3.20
C THR A 406 -3.58 5.57 -4.31
N ASP A 407 -2.29 5.68 -3.97
CA ASP A 407 -1.21 6.03 -4.89
C ASP A 407 0.00 5.07 -4.83
N SER A 408 -0.13 3.92 -4.18
CA SER A 408 0.99 2.98 -4.01
C SER A 408 0.53 1.52 -3.85
N ALA A 409 1.37 0.59 -4.27
CA ALA A 409 1.22 -0.83 -4.04
C ALA A 409 2.55 -1.40 -3.51
N LEU A 410 2.48 -2.11 -2.38
CA LEU A 410 3.59 -2.91 -1.87
C LEU A 410 3.32 -4.34 -2.29
N PHE A 411 4.30 -4.94 -2.94
CA PHE A 411 4.24 -6.32 -3.40
C PHE A 411 5.44 -7.13 -2.94
N SER A 412 5.26 -8.45 -2.87
CA SER A 412 6.30 -9.40 -2.53
C SER A 412 6.74 -10.17 -3.77
N THR A 413 8.06 -10.29 -3.92
CA THR A 413 8.75 -11.13 -4.91
C THR A 413 9.25 -12.45 -4.30
N GLN A 414 8.91 -12.71 -3.02
CA GLN A 414 9.42 -13.84 -2.24
C GLN A 414 9.25 -15.18 -2.96
N ASN A 415 8.10 -15.40 -3.62
CA ASN A 415 7.84 -16.65 -4.36
C ASN A 415 8.81 -16.87 -5.54
N ILE A 416 9.21 -15.81 -6.25
CA ILE A 416 10.17 -15.91 -7.36
C ILE A 416 11.60 -16.05 -6.82
N VAL A 417 11.92 -15.37 -5.71
CA VAL A 417 13.21 -15.54 -5.03
C VAL A 417 13.37 -16.97 -4.51
N GLU A 418 12.34 -17.54 -3.89
CA GLU A 418 12.29 -18.93 -3.44
C GLU A 418 12.41 -19.90 -4.60
N TRP A 419 11.68 -19.66 -5.70
CA TRP A 419 11.81 -20.46 -6.91
C TRP A 419 13.25 -20.45 -7.45
N TYR A 420 13.90 -19.28 -7.53
CA TYR A 420 15.24 -19.18 -8.11
C TYR A 420 16.34 -19.74 -7.19
N THR A 421 16.30 -19.39 -5.91
CA THR A 421 17.39 -19.70 -4.94
C THR A 421 17.12 -20.94 -4.08
N GLY A 422 15.92 -21.51 -4.14
CA GLY A 422 15.48 -22.66 -3.34
C GLY A 422 14.97 -22.32 -1.94
N LYS A 423 15.06 -21.06 -1.50
CA LYS A 423 14.59 -20.57 -0.20
C LYS A 423 14.32 -19.08 -0.22
N ALA A 424 13.61 -18.53 0.76
CA ALA A 424 13.66 -17.10 1.01
C ALA A 424 15.12 -16.77 1.32
N SER A 425 15.71 -15.80 0.62
CA SER A 425 17.14 -15.49 0.71
C SER A 425 17.37 -13.99 0.50
N PHE A 426 18.44 -13.47 1.10
CA PHE A 426 18.97 -12.12 0.85
C PHE A 426 20.39 -12.18 0.24
N SER A 427 20.74 -13.29 -0.41
CA SER A 427 22.00 -13.45 -1.14
C SER A 427 22.07 -12.52 -2.37
N LYS A 428 23.28 -12.36 -2.96
CA LYS A 428 23.49 -11.63 -4.22
C LYS A 428 22.52 -12.11 -5.31
N ASP A 429 22.35 -13.42 -5.44
CA ASP A 429 21.42 -14.04 -6.40
C ASP A 429 19.95 -13.69 -6.13
N ALA A 430 19.55 -13.65 -4.85
CA ALA A 430 18.20 -13.25 -4.45
C ALA A 430 17.91 -11.78 -4.79
N PHE A 431 18.87 -10.89 -4.55
CA PHE A 431 18.77 -9.50 -4.96
C PHE A 431 18.73 -9.34 -6.47
N ALA A 432 19.51 -10.12 -7.22
CA ALA A 432 19.54 -10.07 -8.67
C ALA A 432 18.20 -10.49 -9.31
N ILE A 433 17.65 -11.64 -8.89
CA ILE A 433 16.34 -12.09 -9.40
C ILE A 433 15.21 -11.15 -8.95
N ASN A 434 15.28 -10.61 -7.73
CA ASN A 434 14.34 -9.60 -7.27
C ASN A 434 14.40 -8.33 -8.14
N ALA A 435 15.60 -7.85 -8.47
CA ALA A 435 15.78 -6.66 -9.29
C ALA A 435 15.18 -6.82 -10.70
N PHE A 436 15.43 -7.96 -11.34
CA PHE A 436 14.79 -8.33 -12.61
C PHE A 436 13.26 -8.38 -12.49
N THR A 437 12.76 -9.04 -11.44
CA THR A 437 11.32 -9.17 -11.20
C THR A 437 10.66 -7.80 -11.03
N VAL A 438 11.25 -6.92 -10.22
CA VAL A 438 10.75 -5.55 -10.00
C VAL A 438 10.76 -4.75 -11.30
N PHE A 439 11.83 -4.86 -12.11
CA PHE A 439 11.88 -4.25 -13.43
C PHE A 439 10.69 -4.70 -14.30
N CYS A 440 10.46 -6.01 -14.42
CA CYS A 440 9.33 -6.54 -15.18
C CYS A 440 7.97 -6.07 -14.65
N VAL A 441 7.78 -6.03 -13.33
CA VAL A 441 6.54 -5.54 -12.71
C VAL A 441 6.30 -4.07 -13.06
N VAL A 442 7.30 -3.21 -12.86
CA VAL A 442 7.20 -1.77 -13.17
C VAL A 442 6.86 -1.56 -14.63
N LYS A 443 7.57 -2.23 -15.55
CA LYS A 443 7.32 -2.10 -16.98
C LYS A 443 5.95 -2.66 -17.40
N SER A 444 5.49 -3.74 -16.78
CA SER A 444 4.13 -4.26 -17.00
C SER A 444 3.05 -3.28 -16.50
N LEU A 445 3.29 -2.59 -15.37
CA LEU A 445 2.40 -1.57 -14.83
C LEU A 445 2.36 -0.32 -15.70
N GLU A 446 3.52 0.15 -16.20
CA GLU A 446 3.58 1.25 -17.17
C GLU A 446 2.70 0.95 -18.39
N HIS A 447 2.81 -0.27 -18.94
CA HIS A 447 1.97 -0.72 -20.04
C HIS A 447 0.47 -0.72 -19.69
N LYS A 448 0.11 -1.30 -18.54
CA LYS A 448 -1.29 -1.37 -18.11
C LYS A 448 -1.89 -0.01 -17.80
N PHE A 449 -1.14 0.92 -17.21
CA PHE A 449 -1.64 2.27 -16.98
C PHE A 449 -1.77 3.06 -18.27
N ALA A 450 -0.83 2.94 -19.21
CA ALA A 450 -0.97 3.57 -20.52
C ALA A 450 -2.23 3.06 -21.25
N ARG A 451 -2.48 1.74 -21.21
CA ARG A 451 -3.70 1.13 -21.76
C ARG A 451 -4.96 1.57 -21.04
N LEU A 452 -4.93 1.66 -19.71
CA LEU A 452 -6.05 2.15 -18.92
C LEU A 452 -6.38 3.61 -19.29
N SER A 453 -5.37 4.47 -19.36
CA SER A 453 -5.51 5.87 -19.77
C SER A 453 -6.08 6.01 -21.18
N SER A 454 -5.57 5.25 -22.16
CA SER A 454 -6.11 5.27 -23.53
C SER A 454 -7.57 4.81 -23.55
N ASN A 455 -7.93 3.79 -22.78
CA ASN A 455 -9.31 3.34 -22.64
C ASN A 455 -10.24 4.33 -21.95
N PHE A 456 -9.72 5.34 -21.26
CA PHE A 456 -10.52 6.48 -20.78
C PHE A 456 -10.59 7.64 -21.79
N GLY A 457 -9.91 7.53 -22.94
CA GLY A 457 -9.90 8.53 -24.00
C GLY A 457 -8.73 9.52 -23.92
N MET A 458 -7.69 9.24 -23.12
CA MET A 458 -6.47 10.06 -23.10
C MET A 458 -5.57 9.74 -24.31
N SER A 459 -4.81 10.74 -24.77
CA SER A 459 -3.96 10.69 -25.97
C SER A 459 -2.56 11.26 -25.70
N GLY A 460 -1.64 11.03 -26.65
CA GLY A 460 -0.32 11.66 -26.67
C GLY A 460 0.52 11.37 -25.43
N LYS A 461 1.13 12.41 -24.85
CA LYS A 461 1.98 12.29 -23.65
C LYS A 461 1.18 12.03 -22.37
N ASP A 462 -0.13 12.28 -22.37
CA ASP A 462 -0.97 12.29 -21.17
C ASP A 462 -1.32 10.87 -20.72
N ILE A 463 -1.20 9.88 -21.61
CA ILE A 463 -1.42 8.46 -21.30
C ILE A 463 -0.46 7.95 -20.21
N TYR A 464 0.70 8.59 -20.06
CA TYR A 464 1.76 8.20 -19.11
C TYR A 464 1.73 9.01 -17.80
N GLU A 465 0.74 9.89 -17.59
CA GLU A 465 0.66 10.67 -16.34
C GLU A 465 0.37 9.79 -15.12
N ILE A 466 -0.42 8.73 -15.31
CA ILE A 466 -0.63 7.68 -14.30
C ILE A 466 0.60 6.78 -14.31
N SER A 467 1.40 6.85 -13.26
CA SER A 467 2.60 6.04 -13.11
C SER A 467 2.82 5.67 -11.64
N MET A 468 3.33 4.47 -11.40
CA MET A 468 3.83 4.04 -10.10
C MET A 468 5.34 3.89 -10.20
N LYS A 469 6.06 4.60 -9.35
CA LYS A 469 7.53 4.55 -9.30
C LYS A 469 7.98 3.46 -8.34
N ASN A 470 9.07 2.78 -8.67
CA ASN A 470 9.79 1.96 -7.71
C ASN A 470 10.50 2.86 -6.70
N GLU A 471 9.89 3.05 -5.52
CA GLU A 471 10.36 4.01 -4.53
C GLU A 471 11.15 3.37 -3.38
N TYR A 472 10.80 2.16 -2.96
CA TYR A 472 11.35 1.53 -1.76
C TYR A 472 11.59 0.03 -1.95
N PHE A 473 12.73 -0.45 -1.43
CA PHE A 473 12.90 -1.87 -1.14
C PHE A 473 12.79 -2.11 0.35
N MET A 474 11.82 -2.94 0.74
CA MET A 474 11.52 -3.31 2.11
C MET A 474 11.99 -4.75 2.33
N ALA A 475 13.07 -4.94 3.09
CA ALA A 475 13.65 -6.27 3.32
C ALA A 475 12.74 -7.15 4.19
N GLY A 476 11.94 -6.54 5.08
CA GLY A 476 10.92 -7.22 5.86
C GLY A 476 9.73 -6.31 6.16
N LEU A 477 8.58 -6.92 6.42
CA LEU A 477 7.31 -6.25 6.65
C LEU A 477 6.51 -6.94 7.76
N ILE A 478 6.28 -6.25 8.88
CA ILE A 478 5.31 -6.61 9.90
C ILE A 478 4.01 -5.90 9.53
N ARG A 479 3.04 -6.66 9.01
CA ARG A 479 1.74 -6.12 8.61
C ARG A 479 0.70 -6.47 9.65
N SER A 480 -0.09 -5.47 9.98
CA SER A 480 -1.28 -5.65 10.80
C SER A 480 -2.56 -5.70 9.96
N SER A 481 -3.67 -6.20 10.53
CA SER A 481 -4.97 -6.26 9.83
C SER A 481 -5.56 -4.88 9.50
N GLU A 482 -5.10 -3.83 10.19
CA GLU A 482 -5.67 -2.50 10.08
C GLU A 482 -5.07 -1.77 8.89
N MET A 483 -5.92 -1.00 8.20
CA MET A 483 -5.50 -0.24 7.04
C MET A 483 -4.32 0.69 7.37
N LYS A 484 -3.36 0.75 6.45
CA LYS A 484 -2.16 1.61 6.52
C LYS A 484 -1.33 1.45 7.80
N THR A 485 -1.40 0.28 8.45
CA THR A 485 -0.73 0.03 9.73
C THR A 485 0.26 -1.13 9.57
N TYR A 486 1.55 -0.79 9.46
CA TYR A 486 2.64 -1.72 9.21
C TYR A 486 3.98 -1.16 9.68
N ILE A 487 4.96 -2.05 9.91
CA ILE A 487 6.35 -1.72 10.16
C ILE A 487 7.19 -2.39 9.09
N SER A 488 8.12 -1.68 8.46
CA SER A 488 9.04 -2.26 7.48
C SER A 488 10.48 -1.86 7.71
N LEU A 489 11.41 -2.70 7.25
CA LEU A 489 12.83 -2.41 7.24
C LEU A 489 13.26 -1.95 5.84
N LEU A 490 13.46 -0.64 5.67
CA LEU A 490 13.87 -0.04 4.41
C LEU A 490 15.37 -0.23 4.19
N VAL A 491 15.77 -0.71 3.01
CA VAL A 491 17.19 -0.86 2.63
C VAL A 491 17.54 -0.06 1.38
N PHE A 492 16.60 0.11 0.44
CA PHE A 492 16.76 1.01 -0.71
C PHE A 492 15.66 2.06 -0.73
N GLN A 493 16.01 3.26 -1.20
CA GLN A 493 15.07 4.34 -1.48
C GLN A 493 15.46 5.05 -2.79
N GLU A 494 14.56 5.07 -3.78
CA GLU A 494 14.73 5.74 -5.07
C GLU A 494 16.08 5.42 -5.77
N GLY A 495 16.51 4.16 -5.66
CA GLY A 495 17.76 3.66 -6.28
C GLY A 495 19.03 3.96 -5.55
N LYS A 496 18.91 4.48 -4.34
CA LYS A 496 20.03 4.66 -3.44
C LYS A 496 19.95 3.59 -2.35
N VAL A 497 21.03 2.84 -2.20
CA VAL A 497 21.25 1.97 -1.04
C VAL A 497 21.33 2.88 0.19
N LEU A 498 20.51 2.63 1.20
CA LEU A 498 20.61 3.39 2.44
C LEU A 498 21.90 3.01 3.19
N PRO A 499 22.66 3.97 3.75
CA PRO A 499 23.88 3.66 4.50
C PRO A 499 23.65 2.69 5.68
N LYS A 500 22.45 2.75 6.27
CA LYS A 500 21.96 1.82 7.28
C LYS A 500 20.49 1.52 7.01
N PRO A 501 20.04 0.27 7.19
CA PRO A 501 18.62 -0.06 7.17
C PRO A 501 17.82 0.83 8.13
N LYS A 502 16.62 1.25 7.74
CA LYS A 502 15.78 2.16 8.53
C LYS A 502 14.40 1.57 8.74
N LEU A 503 13.95 1.53 10.00
CA LEU A 503 12.57 1.22 10.32
C LEU A 503 11.62 2.33 9.83
N ASP A 504 10.66 1.95 9.00
CA ASP A 504 9.51 2.78 8.64
C ASP A 504 8.27 2.24 9.35
N ILE A 505 7.73 3.03 10.28
CA ILE A 505 6.56 2.68 11.09
C ILE A 505 5.39 3.52 10.59
N LYS A 506 4.38 2.86 10.02
CA LYS A 506 3.12 3.45 9.54
C LYS A 506 1.95 3.01 10.41
N GLY A 507 1.01 3.94 10.61
CA GLY A 507 -0.20 3.72 11.40
C GLY A 507 -0.05 4.17 12.85
N ARG A 508 -1.11 4.82 13.38
CA ARG A 508 -1.12 5.35 14.75
C ARG A 508 -1.04 4.25 15.82
N LEU A 509 -1.45 3.03 15.48
CA LEU A 509 -1.47 1.91 16.42
C LEU A 509 -0.07 1.43 16.82
N PHE A 510 0.94 1.61 15.96
CA PHE A 510 2.33 1.29 16.28
C PHE A 510 3.12 2.50 16.81
N ARG A 511 2.60 3.70 16.61
CA ARG A 511 3.25 4.94 17.05
C ARG A 511 2.20 5.96 17.42
N ASP A 512 2.09 6.20 18.72
CA ASP A 512 1.24 7.25 19.27
C ASP A 512 2.10 8.30 19.99
N SER A 513 1.78 9.57 19.78
CA SER A 513 2.34 10.69 20.56
C SER A 513 1.82 10.73 22.00
N VAL A 514 0.77 9.97 22.30
CA VAL A 514 0.09 9.92 23.60
C VAL A 514 0.79 8.99 24.59
N ILE A 515 1.48 7.94 24.11
CA ILE A 515 2.24 7.01 24.96
C ILE A 515 3.65 7.54 25.24
N SER A 516 4.35 6.94 26.22
CA SER A 516 5.68 7.43 26.60
C SER A 516 6.72 7.28 25.46
N PRO A 517 7.75 8.15 25.42
CA PRO A 517 8.87 7.98 24.49
C PRO A 517 9.56 6.62 24.63
N LEU A 518 9.69 6.12 25.87
CA LEU A 518 10.26 4.81 26.16
C LEU A 518 9.41 3.67 25.59
N SER A 519 8.07 3.76 25.66
CA SER A 519 7.19 2.79 25.01
C SER A 519 7.38 2.77 23.49
N ASN A 520 7.48 3.94 22.86
CA ASN A 520 7.77 4.04 21.42
C ASN A 520 9.16 3.47 21.07
N GLU A 521 10.14 3.60 21.95
CA GLU A 521 11.47 3.02 21.78
C GLU A 521 11.42 1.48 21.88
N LYS A 522 10.72 0.93 22.87
CA LYS A 522 10.54 -0.53 23.02
C LYS A 522 9.87 -1.16 21.80
N VAL A 523 8.90 -0.47 21.19
CA VAL A 523 8.29 -0.90 19.91
C VAL A 523 9.31 -0.98 18.80
N ARG A 524 10.19 0.02 18.68
CA ARG A 524 11.26 0.02 17.67
C ARG A 524 12.25 -1.11 17.90
N ILE A 525 12.64 -1.35 19.16
CA ILE A 525 13.57 -2.43 19.54
C ILE A 525 12.97 -3.79 19.17
N MET A 526 11.73 -4.07 19.61
CA MET A 526 11.07 -5.34 19.33
C MET A 526 10.90 -5.57 17.82
N ALA A 527 10.49 -4.54 17.07
CA ALA A 527 10.34 -4.63 15.62
C ALA A 527 11.68 -4.86 14.90
N ASP A 528 12.75 -4.17 15.32
CA ASP A 528 14.10 -4.36 14.77
C ASP A 528 14.61 -5.78 15.03
N MET A 529 14.44 -6.28 16.26
CA MET A 529 14.79 -7.66 16.62
C MET A 529 14.06 -8.68 15.74
N LEU A 530 12.73 -8.54 15.61
CA LEU A 530 11.92 -9.47 14.82
C LEU A 530 12.28 -9.44 13.34
N LEU A 531 12.44 -8.24 12.76
CA LEU A 531 12.79 -8.12 11.35
C LEU A 531 14.18 -8.70 11.07
N LYS A 532 15.17 -8.48 11.94
CA LYS A 532 16.51 -9.06 11.78
C LYS A 532 16.52 -10.58 11.87
N GLU A 533 15.83 -11.15 12.85
CA GLU A 533 15.72 -12.61 13.02
C GLU A 533 15.10 -13.27 11.78
N VAL A 534 14.07 -12.64 11.19
CA VAL A 534 13.46 -13.09 9.92
C VAL A 534 14.44 -12.98 8.75
N LEU A 535 15.24 -11.91 8.68
CA LEU A 535 16.25 -11.73 7.62
C LEU A 535 17.39 -12.76 7.70
N GLU A 536 17.73 -13.20 8.90
CA GLU A 536 18.76 -14.21 9.16
C GLU A 536 18.26 -15.65 8.94
N HIS A 537 17.00 -15.81 8.48
CA HIS A 537 16.32 -17.09 8.30
C HIS A 537 16.25 -17.94 9.57
N GLU A 538 16.30 -17.27 10.71
CA GLU A 538 16.10 -17.93 11.99
C GLU A 538 14.61 -18.21 12.20
N LYS A 539 14.31 -19.33 12.86
CA LYS A 539 12.95 -19.55 13.35
C LYS A 539 12.69 -18.50 14.43
N VAL A 540 11.57 -17.80 14.31
CA VAL A 540 11.19 -16.79 15.29
C VAL A 540 10.93 -17.44 16.64
N ASP A 541 11.75 -17.13 17.64
CA ASP A 541 11.56 -17.59 19.02
C ASP A 541 10.47 -16.75 19.71
N ILE A 542 9.25 -17.29 19.77
CA ILE A 542 8.10 -16.64 20.40
C ILE A 542 8.37 -16.33 21.89
N HIS A 543 9.13 -17.16 22.60
CA HIS A 543 9.38 -17.01 24.03
C HIS A 543 10.13 -15.71 24.32
N LYS A 544 11.17 -15.42 23.54
CA LYS A 544 11.93 -14.16 23.58
C LYS A 544 11.03 -12.92 23.51
N TYR A 545 10.03 -12.93 22.63
CA TYR A 545 9.12 -11.79 22.44
C TYR A 545 8.08 -11.68 23.55
N LEU A 546 7.56 -12.81 24.06
CA LEU A 546 6.66 -12.81 25.22
C LEU A 546 7.37 -12.28 26.47
N SER A 547 8.57 -12.79 26.77
CA SER A 547 9.38 -12.32 27.91
C SER A 547 9.70 -10.83 27.80
N PHE A 548 10.08 -10.35 26.61
CA PHE A 548 10.34 -8.92 26.38
C PHE A 548 9.14 -8.04 26.75
N VAL A 549 7.93 -8.48 26.43
CA VAL A 549 6.70 -7.76 26.74
C VAL A 549 6.36 -7.84 28.23
N ILE A 550 6.46 -9.02 28.85
CA ILE A 550 6.21 -9.23 30.28
C ILE A 550 7.18 -8.43 31.16
N ASP A 551 8.45 -8.37 30.77
CA ASP A 551 9.47 -7.57 31.44
C ASP A 551 9.13 -6.07 31.36
N PHE A 552 8.63 -5.61 30.22
CA PHE A 552 8.23 -4.22 30.05
C PHE A 552 6.95 -3.88 30.82
N GLU A 553 5.96 -4.77 30.85
CA GLU A 553 4.78 -4.63 31.74
C GLU A 553 5.23 -4.50 33.20
N SER A 554 6.13 -5.37 33.65
CA SER A 554 6.69 -5.36 35.01
C SER A 554 7.52 -4.11 35.30
N GLN A 555 8.20 -3.55 34.29
CA GLN A 555 8.91 -2.28 34.41
C GLN A 555 7.94 -1.12 34.62
N ILE A 556 6.85 -1.07 33.85
CA ILE A 556 5.82 -0.02 33.99
C ILE A 556 5.16 -0.14 35.38
N ILE A 557 4.79 -1.34 35.81
CA ILE A 557 4.16 -1.55 37.12
C ILE A 557 5.07 -1.03 38.25
N ARG A 558 6.36 -1.38 38.24
CA ARG A 558 7.34 -0.91 39.24
C ARG A 558 7.49 0.62 39.23
N SER A 559 7.61 1.22 38.05
CA SER A 559 7.69 2.69 37.88
C SER A 559 6.46 3.39 38.48
N LEU A 560 5.26 2.88 38.21
CA LEU A 560 4.01 3.43 38.74
C LEU A 560 3.87 3.23 40.27
N GLN A 561 4.30 2.09 40.80
CA GLN A 561 4.31 1.82 42.24
C GLN A 561 5.28 2.75 42.98
N ASN A 562 6.39 3.13 42.35
CA ASN A 562 7.34 4.12 42.88
C ASN A 562 6.83 5.57 42.74
N GLY A 563 5.71 5.80 42.04
CA GLY A 563 5.10 7.12 41.83
C GLY A 563 5.71 7.93 40.69
N GLU A 564 6.48 7.30 39.80
CA GLU A 564 7.02 7.95 38.62
C GLU A 564 5.92 8.31 37.61
N LYS A 565 6.13 9.40 36.86
CA LYS A 565 5.14 9.91 35.89
C LYS A 565 5.36 9.45 34.45
N THR A 566 6.45 8.72 34.19
CA THR A 566 7.01 8.43 32.87
C THR A 566 5.99 7.88 31.87
N PHE A 567 5.05 7.04 32.33
CA PHE A 567 4.11 6.31 31.49
C PHE A 567 2.71 6.94 31.40
N PHE A 568 2.46 8.06 32.08
CA PHE A 568 1.16 8.73 32.01
C PHE A 568 1.03 9.59 30.75
N LYS A 569 -0.18 9.62 30.20
CA LYS A 569 -0.54 10.52 29.13
C LYS A 569 -0.39 11.97 29.58
N SER A 570 0.23 12.80 28.75
CA SER A 570 0.20 14.26 28.93
C SER A 570 -0.90 14.91 28.07
N GLU A 571 -1.60 15.90 28.60
CA GLU A 571 -2.68 16.62 27.92
C GLU A 571 -2.58 18.13 28.18
N SER A 572 -2.76 18.94 27.13
CA SER A 572 -2.83 20.41 27.26
C SER A 572 -4.24 20.82 27.65
N ILE A 573 -4.38 21.50 28.77
CA ILE A 573 -5.65 22.01 29.29
C ILE A 573 -5.72 23.51 29.01
N LYS A 574 -6.82 23.94 28.38
CA LYS A 574 -7.09 25.32 28.00
C LYS A 574 -7.89 26.05 29.07
N GLU A 575 -8.00 27.37 28.93
CA GLU A 575 -8.94 28.14 29.76
C GLU A 575 -10.41 27.81 29.41
N ALA A 576 -11.32 28.05 30.36
CA ALA A 576 -12.73 27.71 30.20
C ALA A 576 -13.37 28.37 28.96
N HIS A 577 -13.03 29.63 28.68
CA HIS A 577 -13.61 30.41 27.59
C HIS A 577 -13.15 29.96 26.19
N GLU A 578 -12.09 29.16 26.09
CA GLU A 578 -11.55 28.65 24.82
C GLU A 578 -12.28 27.38 24.32
N TYR A 579 -13.18 26.80 25.12
CA TYR A 579 -13.99 25.65 24.73
C TYR A 579 -15.31 26.10 24.10
N ALA A 580 -15.71 25.48 22.99
CA ALA A 580 -16.93 25.83 22.24
C ALA A 580 -18.26 25.42 22.93
N GLY A 581 -18.23 25.07 24.23
CA GLY A 581 -19.37 24.57 25.01
C GLY A 581 -19.09 24.59 26.51
N ASP A 582 -19.91 23.90 27.32
CA ASP A 582 -19.74 23.83 28.78
C ASP A 582 -18.35 23.31 29.15
N ALA A 583 -17.50 24.15 29.73
CA ALA A 583 -16.15 23.79 30.15
C ALA A 583 -16.15 22.65 31.19
N ASN A 584 -17.23 22.48 31.96
CA ASN A 584 -17.34 21.36 32.91
C ASN A 584 -17.53 20.02 32.20
N SER A 585 -17.78 19.99 30.90
CA SER A 585 -17.79 18.78 30.07
C SER A 585 -16.42 18.44 29.45
N THR A 586 -15.41 19.27 29.68
CA THR A 586 -14.09 19.14 29.04
C THR A 586 -12.99 18.82 30.05
N SER A 587 -11.74 18.76 29.58
CA SER A 587 -10.56 18.53 30.42
C SER A 587 -10.35 19.61 31.49
N TYR A 588 -10.97 20.78 31.33
CA TYR A 588 -10.97 21.87 32.32
C TYR A 588 -11.52 21.41 33.68
N PHE A 589 -12.60 20.62 33.69
CA PHE A 589 -13.22 20.13 34.93
C PHE A 589 -12.24 19.40 35.85
N TYR A 590 -11.33 18.62 35.26
CA TYR A 590 -10.34 17.85 36.02
C TYR A 590 -9.22 18.73 36.59
N ALA A 591 -8.89 19.85 35.92
CA ALA A 591 -7.99 20.86 36.47
C ALA A 591 -8.66 21.66 37.61
N TYR A 592 -9.95 21.99 37.45
CA TYR A 592 -10.75 22.61 38.49
C TYR A 592 -10.79 21.74 39.76
N LEU A 593 -11.10 20.45 39.62
CA LEU A 593 -11.03 19.49 40.72
C LEU A 593 -9.68 19.51 41.42
N TRP A 594 -8.60 19.41 40.64
CA TRP A 594 -7.25 19.41 41.19
C TRP A 594 -7.00 20.67 42.02
N ASN A 595 -7.30 21.85 41.48
CA ASN A 595 -7.07 23.12 42.14
C ASN A 595 -7.86 23.26 43.44
N GLU A 596 -9.15 22.88 43.42
CA GLU A 596 -10.03 22.96 44.59
C GLU A 596 -9.62 22.00 45.71
N VAL A 597 -9.25 20.76 45.36
CA VAL A 597 -9.02 19.70 46.34
C VAL A 597 -7.56 19.60 46.76
N PHE A 598 -6.65 19.60 45.79
CA PHE A 598 -5.23 19.24 45.96
C PHE A 598 -4.27 20.43 45.74
N GLY A 599 -4.72 21.50 45.08
CA GLY A 599 -3.88 22.61 44.62
C GLY A 599 -3.12 23.33 45.73
N GLU A 600 -3.79 23.63 46.85
CA GLU A 600 -3.15 24.30 48.01
C GLU A 600 -2.05 23.44 48.65
N ARG A 601 -2.20 22.10 48.63
CA ARG A 601 -1.29 21.18 49.29
C ARG A 601 -0.04 20.87 48.47
N TYR A 602 -0.21 20.69 47.16
CA TYR A 602 0.85 20.23 46.27
C TYR A 602 1.32 21.34 45.34
N GLU A 603 0.45 21.79 44.43
CA GLU A 603 0.66 22.93 43.54
C GLU A 603 -0.62 23.12 42.69
N PRO A 604 -1.14 24.34 42.49
CA PRO A 604 -2.27 24.56 41.59
C PRO A 604 -1.84 24.46 40.12
N ILE A 605 -2.73 23.94 39.27
CA ILE A 605 -2.62 24.02 37.81
C ILE A 605 -3.03 25.43 37.38
N VAL A 606 -2.05 26.24 36.96
CA VAL A 606 -2.28 27.50 36.26
C VAL A 606 -2.55 27.18 34.79
N LEU A 607 -3.65 27.66 34.21
CA LEU A 607 -4.04 27.41 32.82
C LEU A 607 -3.64 28.59 31.91
N PRO A 608 -3.39 28.37 30.59
CA PRO A 608 -3.32 27.08 29.92
C PRO A 608 -2.01 26.34 30.22
N ASN A 609 -2.07 25.03 30.48
CA ASN A 609 -0.88 24.26 30.85
C ASN A 609 -1.01 22.77 30.51
N LYS A 610 0.14 22.09 30.41
CA LYS A 610 0.25 20.67 30.12
C LYS A 610 0.28 19.88 31.42
N CYS A 611 -0.65 18.94 31.57
CA CYS A 611 -0.81 18.13 32.78
C CYS A 611 -0.66 16.63 32.46
N TYR A 612 -0.27 15.83 33.46
CA TYR A 612 -0.34 14.37 33.37
C TYR A 612 -1.73 13.87 33.77
N VAL A 613 -2.24 12.90 33.03
CA VAL A 613 -3.57 12.33 33.20
C VAL A 613 -3.47 10.98 33.89
N LEU A 614 -4.04 10.88 35.09
CA LEU A 614 -4.06 9.68 35.92
C LEU A 614 -5.42 8.98 35.73
N PRO A 615 -5.50 7.85 35.01
CA PRO A 615 -6.75 7.10 34.91
C PRO A 615 -7.08 6.44 36.26
N LEU A 616 -8.36 6.41 36.65
CA LEU A 616 -8.77 5.88 37.95
C LEU A 616 -9.31 4.44 37.88
N ILE A 617 -9.03 3.65 38.92
CA ILE A 617 -9.70 2.36 39.20
C ILE A 617 -11.15 2.66 39.52
N ASN A 618 -12.08 1.88 38.98
CA ASN A 618 -13.52 2.10 39.20
C ASN A 618 -13.96 3.55 38.89
N GLY A 619 -13.35 4.18 37.87
CA GLY A 619 -13.75 5.50 37.40
C GLY A 619 -15.25 5.56 37.06
N GLY A 620 -15.85 6.75 37.14
CA GLY A 620 -17.29 6.93 37.02
C GLY A 620 -17.89 7.48 38.32
N LYS A 621 -19.08 7.00 38.68
CA LYS A 621 -19.69 7.26 40.01
C LYS A 621 -19.02 6.46 41.14
N ARG A 622 -18.44 5.29 40.82
CA ARG A 622 -17.89 4.33 41.80
C ARG A 622 -16.63 4.82 42.53
N ILE A 623 -15.87 5.75 41.96
CA ILE A 623 -14.71 6.33 42.66
C ILE A 623 -15.13 7.06 43.94
N TRP A 624 -16.33 7.64 43.95
CA TRP A 624 -16.89 8.33 45.11
C TRP A 624 -17.30 7.38 46.23
N GLU A 625 -17.36 6.09 45.96
CA GLU A 625 -17.74 5.00 46.88
C GLU A 625 -16.51 4.24 47.40
N ASN A 626 -15.29 4.69 47.07
CA ASN A 626 -14.06 4.05 47.50
C ASN A 626 -13.69 4.43 48.95
N ASP A 627 -14.32 3.77 49.92
CA ASP A 627 -14.13 4.05 51.35
C ASP A 627 -12.67 3.94 51.80
N LYS A 628 -11.90 3.00 51.24
CA LYS A 628 -10.48 2.82 51.57
C LYS A 628 -9.67 4.07 51.22
N TRP A 629 -9.95 4.69 50.08
CA TRP A 629 -9.25 5.91 49.65
C TRP A 629 -9.65 7.13 50.49
N PHE A 630 -10.93 7.28 50.81
CA PHE A 630 -11.41 8.37 51.68
C PHE A 630 -10.80 8.27 53.09
N THR A 631 -10.73 7.06 53.66
CA THR A 631 -10.07 6.82 54.95
C THR A 631 -8.58 7.16 54.89
N LEU A 632 -7.87 6.74 53.83
CA LEU A 632 -6.46 7.08 53.63
C LEU A 632 -6.21 8.59 53.58
N ILE A 633 -7.03 9.36 52.86
CA ILE A 633 -6.89 10.82 52.79
C ILE A 633 -7.20 11.46 54.14
N LYS A 634 -8.23 10.98 54.86
CA LYS A 634 -8.57 11.46 56.20
C LYS A 634 -7.40 11.30 57.17
N GLU A 635 -6.69 10.18 57.10
CA GLU A 635 -5.56 9.85 57.96
C GLU A 635 -4.27 10.59 57.56
N LYS A 636 -3.91 10.57 56.28
CA LYS A 636 -2.63 11.11 55.80
C LYS A 636 -2.66 12.61 55.49
N GLU A 637 -3.80 13.14 55.06
CA GLU A 637 -3.94 14.53 54.59
C GLU A 637 -5.26 15.15 55.10
N PRO A 638 -5.40 15.36 56.43
CA PRO A 638 -6.66 15.78 57.07
C PRO A 638 -7.16 17.17 56.60
N LYS A 639 -6.28 18.01 56.03
CA LYS A 639 -6.67 19.29 55.42
C LYS A 639 -7.27 19.15 54.01
N VAL A 640 -6.92 18.09 53.28
CA VAL A 640 -7.44 17.80 51.93
C VAL A 640 -8.80 17.09 52.02
N TYR A 641 -9.02 16.28 53.05
CA TYR A 641 -10.23 15.47 53.22
C TYR A 641 -11.56 16.27 53.16
N PRO A 642 -11.74 17.39 53.90
CA PRO A 642 -12.97 18.18 53.83
C PRO A 642 -13.21 18.77 52.44
N LYS A 643 -12.15 19.17 51.72
CA LYS A 643 -12.25 19.72 50.37
C LYS A 643 -12.69 18.67 49.37
N LEU A 644 -12.18 17.45 49.49
CA LEU A 644 -12.62 16.33 48.66
C LEU A 644 -14.10 15.99 48.89
N LEU A 645 -14.59 16.04 50.14
CA LEU A 645 -16.01 15.86 50.45
C LEU A 645 -16.89 16.97 49.88
N ALA A 646 -16.45 18.23 49.99
CA ALA A 646 -17.15 19.36 49.41
C ALA A 646 -17.25 19.21 47.88
N PHE A 647 -16.14 18.85 47.22
CA PHE A 647 -16.11 18.65 45.78
C PHE A 647 -16.96 17.46 45.32
N LYS A 648 -17.04 16.38 46.11
CA LYS A 648 -17.98 15.26 45.88
C LYS A 648 -19.44 15.75 45.81
N GLY A 649 -19.81 16.73 46.63
CA GLY A 649 -21.13 17.40 46.57
C GLY A 649 -21.34 18.15 45.26
N ILE A 650 -20.36 18.94 44.83
CA ILE A 650 -20.39 19.67 43.54
C ILE A 650 -20.53 18.70 42.37
N ALA A 651 -19.70 17.66 42.32
CA ALA A 651 -19.74 16.67 41.24
C ALA A 651 -21.08 15.94 41.16
N LYS A 652 -21.70 15.61 42.31
CA LYS A 652 -23.05 15.04 42.35
C LYS A 652 -24.11 16.01 41.81
N GLY A 653 -24.05 17.29 42.20
CA GLY A 653 -24.98 18.32 41.72
C GLY A 653 -24.88 18.58 40.21
N LEU A 654 -23.70 18.38 39.63
CA LEU A 654 -23.46 18.50 38.19
C LEU A 654 -23.62 17.18 37.41
N GLU A 655 -24.05 16.10 38.08
CA GLU A 655 -24.12 14.74 37.54
C GLU A 655 -22.81 14.26 36.86
N LYS A 656 -21.66 14.75 37.34
CA LYS A 656 -20.34 14.47 36.74
C LYS A 656 -19.74 13.19 37.29
N GLU A 657 -19.26 12.37 36.36
CA GLU A 657 -18.48 11.18 36.63
C GLU A 657 -16.98 11.46 36.58
N ILE A 658 -16.21 10.89 37.51
CA ILE A 658 -14.75 11.05 37.52
C ILE A 658 -14.09 9.77 37.07
N THR A 659 -13.52 9.81 35.87
CA THR A 659 -12.79 8.69 35.29
C THR A 659 -11.27 8.87 35.36
N ARG A 660 -10.79 10.09 35.64
CA ARG A 660 -9.38 10.49 35.63
C ARG A 660 -9.12 11.68 36.56
N LEU A 661 -7.85 11.90 36.91
CA LEU A 661 -7.34 13.12 37.54
C LEU A 661 -6.27 13.76 36.65
N CYS A 662 -6.07 15.07 36.78
CA CYS A 662 -4.97 15.79 36.14
C CYS A 662 -4.01 16.29 37.21
N ILE A 663 -2.70 16.12 37.00
CA ILE A 663 -1.67 16.66 37.89
C ILE A 663 -0.73 17.62 37.13
N PRO A 664 -0.25 18.72 37.75
CA PRO A 664 0.77 19.58 37.18
C PRO A 664 2.02 18.80 36.74
N ALA A 665 2.60 19.18 35.60
CA ALA A 665 3.83 18.56 35.12
C ALA A 665 5.06 18.83 36.01
N SER A 666 5.03 19.91 36.81
CA SER A 666 6.07 20.36 37.74
C SER A 666 6.23 19.47 38.98
N ILE A 667 5.16 18.83 39.45
CA ILE A 667 5.21 17.96 40.65
C ILE A 667 6.11 16.76 40.37
N PRO A 668 7.21 16.51 41.11
CA PRO A 668 8.22 15.52 40.74
C PRO A 668 7.68 14.08 40.73
N GLU A 669 6.87 13.71 41.72
CA GLU A 669 6.33 12.35 41.89
C GLU A 669 4.84 12.39 42.20
N ILE A 670 4.15 11.30 41.87
CA ILE A 670 2.73 11.13 42.19
C ILE A 670 2.55 11.01 43.70
N PRO A 671 1.71 11.86 44.31
CA PRO A 671 1.41 11.78 45.74
C PRO A 671 0.92 10.39 46.16
N ASP A 672 1.43 9.88 47.28
CA ASP A 672 1.09 8.56 47.83
C ASP A 672 -0.41 8.35 48.02
N ILE A 673 -1.14 9.41 48.37
CA ILE A 673 -2.60 9.34 48.57
C ILE A 673 -3.37 9.08 47.27
N LEU A 674 -2.77 9.32 46.10
CA LEU A 674 -3.39 9.09 44.79
C LEU A 674 -3.03 7.72 44.22
N ARG A 675 -1.89 7.13 44.61
CA ARG A 675 -1.41 5.85 44.05
C ARG A 675 -2.45 4.72 44.14
N PRO A 676 -3.20 4.51 45.25
CA PRO A 676 -4.17 3.41 45.37
C PRO A 676 -5.39 3.52 44.45
N ILE A 677 -5.67 4.70 43.90
CA ILE A 677 -6.81 4.90 42.99
C ILE A 677 -6.41 4.94 41.52
N ILE A 678 -5.11 4.86 41.20
CA ILE A 678 -4.63 4.85 39.81
C ILE A 678 -4.87 3.47 39.20
N SER A 679 -5.48 3.45 38.02
CA SER A 679 -5.64 2.23 37.24
C SER A 679 -4.33 1.87 36.55
N ILE A 680 -3.46 1.19 37.28
CA ILE A 680 -2.17 0.68 36.79
C ILE A 680 -2.37 -0.13 35.51
N ARG A 681 -3.35 -1.06 35.49
CA ARG A 681 -3.65 -1.89 34.30
C ARG A 681 -3.95 -1.06 33.05
N LYS A 682 -4.74 0.02 33.16
CA LYS A 682 -5.03 0.91 32.02
C LYS A 682 -3.78 1.59 31.49
N VAL A 683 -2.87 2.00 32.38
CA VAL A 683 -1.60 2.63 31.99
C VAL A 683 -0.67 1.62 31.32
N VAL A 684 -0.53 0.43 31.88
CA VAL A 684 0.26 -0.67 31.30
C VAL A 684 -0.27 -1.03 29.92
N TYR A 685 -1.57 -1.33 29.81
CA TYR A 685 -2.20 -1.67 28.54
C TYR A 685 -2.00 -0.60 27.48
N ALA A 686 -2.23 0.69 27.81
CA ALA A 686 -2.06 1.77 26.85
C ALA A 686 -0.62 1.87 26.32
N ASN A 687 0.39 1.64 27.16
CA ASN A 687 1.79 1.72 26.78
C ASN A 687 2.29 0.46 26.06
N CYS A 688 1.77 -0.72 26.38
CA CYS A 688 2.15 -2.00 25.78
C CYS A 688 1.28 -2.39 24.57
N SER A 689 0.14 -1.75 24.34
CA SER A 689 -0.77 -2.08 23.23
C SER A 689 -0.08 -2.14 21.85
N PRO A 690 0.87 -1.25 21.51
CA PRO A 690 1.65 -1.39 20.27
C PRO A 690 2.55 -2.64 20.21
N LEU A 691 3.04 -3.14 21.35
CA LEU A 691 3.83 -4.38 21.43
C LEU A 691 2.93 -5.61 21.30
N TYR A 692 1.79 -5.61 21.99
CA TYR A 692 0.79 -6.67 21.84
C TYR A 692 0.31 -6.77 20.40
N ARG A 693 0.24 -5.62 19.71
CA ARG A 693 -0.05 -5.57 18.29
C ARG A 693 1.02 -6.28 17.45
N ILE A 694 2.30 -6.11 17.76
CA ILE A 694 3.37 -6.88 17.08
C ILE A 694 3.20 -8.37 17.33
N LEU A 695 2.91 -8.79 18.57
CA LEU A 695 2.60 -10.19 18.89
C LEU A 695 1.41 -10.72 18.08
N SER A 696 0.35 -9.94 17.92
CA SER A 696 -0.82 -10.34 17.10
C SER A 696 -0.47 -10.54 15.62
N CYS A 697 0.48 -9.77 15.08
CA CYS A 697 0.98 -9.96 13.72
C CYS A 697 1.76 -11.28 13.56
N MET A 698 2.26 -11.85 14.66
CA MET A 698 2.90 -13.18 14.71
C MET A 698 1.89 -14.31 14.98
N GLY A 699 0.59 -14.00 15.04
CA GLY A 699 -0.47 -14.97 15.33
C GLY A 699 -0.76 -15.17 16.83
N ILE A 700 -0.18 -14.34 17.71
CA ILE A 700 -0.43 -14.38 19.15
C ILE A 700 -1.49 -13.34 19.47
N ASP A 701 -2.76 -13.75 19.36
CA ASP A 701 -3.88 -12.89 19.70
C ASP A 701 -4.11 -12.89 21.22
N TYR A 702 -4.44 -11.72 21.77
CA TYR A 702 -4.52 -11.46 23.21
C TYR A 702 -5.88 -10.90 23.63
N THR A 703 -6.87 -10.97 22.74
CA THR A 703 -8.21 -10.43 23.00
C THR A 703 -9.07 -11.37 23.84
N TYR A 704 -8.83 -11.39 25.15
CA TYR A 704 -9.82 -11.83 26.14
C TYR A 704 -10.40 -10.61 26.85
N LYS A 705 -11.58 -10.16 26.42
CA LYS A 705 -12.43 -9.29 27.25
C LYS A 705 -13.16 -10.22 28.20
N ASN A 706 -12.96 -10.04 29.51
CA ASN A 706 -13.75 -10.78 30.50
C ASN A 706 -15.25 -10.45 30.31
N GLN A 707 -16.14 -11.37 30.70
CA GLN A 707 -17.59 -11.29 30.42
C GLN A 707 -18.25 -9.97 30.88
N ASP A 708 -17.63 -9.24 31.82
CA ASP A 708 -18.15 -8.00 32.39
C ASP A 708 -17.58 -6.70 31.76
N ASN A 709 -16.71 -6.76 30.75
CA ASN A 709 -16.10 -5.57 30.10
C ASN A 709 -15.30 -4.64 31.05
N THR A 710 -14.90 -5.09 32.24
CA THR A 710 -14.35 -4.21 33.29
C THR A 710 -12.82 -4.10 33.34
N GLU A 711 -12.04 -5.09 32.87
CA GLU A 711 -10.57 -5.08 32.93
C GLU A 711 -9.88 -5.45 31.61
N PHE A 712 -8.70 -4.85 31.38
CA PHE A 712 -7.80 -5.18 30.27
C PHE A 712 -6.86 -6.32 30.67
N SER A 713 -6.88 -7.41 29.90
CA SER A 713 -5.92 -8.52 30.04
C SER A 713 -4.53 -8.10 29.58
N LEU A 714 -3.51 -8.44 30.37
CA LEU A 714 -2.10 -8.25 30.09
C LEU A 714 -1.48 -9.58 29.64
N ILE A 715 -0.33 -9.54 28.96
CA ILE A 715 0.37 -10.77 28.54
C ILE A 715 0.89 -11.53 29.77
N SER A 716 1.32 -10.82 30.82
CA SER A 716 1.71 -11.44 32.10
C SER A 716 0.59 -12.24 32.78
N ASP A 717 -0.68 -11.89 32.58
CA ASP A 717 -1.81 -12.66 33.15
C ASP A 717 -1.92 -14.06 32.52
N LEU A 718 -1.59 -14.16 31.23
CA LEU A 718 -1.75 -15.38 30.43
C LEU A 718 -0.49 -16.25 30.47
N PHE A 719 0.69 -15.62 30.43
CA PHE A 719 1.94 -16.32 30.23
C PHE A 719 2.93 -16.17 31.39
N GLY A 720 2.72 -15.24 32.33
CA GLY A 720 3.69 -14.93 33.40
C GLY A 720 4.04 -16.10 34.33
N ASN A 721 3.18 -17.11 34.44
CA ASN A 721 3.41 -18.35 35.21
C ASN A 721 3.46 -19.60 34.30
N SER A 722 3.59 -19.42 32.98
CA SER A 722 3.54 -20.53 32.04
C SER A 722 4.80 -21.39 32.10
N PRO A 723 4.70 -22.73 32.06
CA PRO A 723 5.84 -23.63 31.86
C PRO A 723 6.61 -23.36 30.56
N LEU A 724 6.02 -22.61 29.62
CA LEU A 724 6.68 -22.15 28.41
C LEU A 724 7.75 -21.07 28.70
N LEU A 725 7.73 -20.40 29.85
CA LEU A 725 8.69 -19.35 30.22
C LEU A 725 9.73 -19.80 31.26
N THR A 726 9.63 -21.05 31.74
CA THR A 726 10.62 -21.73 32.62
C THR A 726 11.38 -22.78 31.83
#